data_AF-A0A1G0PBW7-F1
#
_entry.id   AF-A0A1G0PBW7-F1
#
_cell.length_a   1.000
_cell.length_b   1.000
_cell.length_c   1.000
_cell.angle_alpha   90.00
_cell.angle_beta   90.00
_cell.angle_gamma   90.00
#
_symmetry.space_group_name_H-M   'P 1'
#
loop_
_entity.id
_entity.type
_entity.pdbx_description
1 polymer ?
#
loop_
_entity_poly.entity_id
_entity_poly.type
_entity_poly.pdbx_seq_one_letter_code
_entity_poly.pdbx_strand_id
1 'polypeptide(L)'
;MKISKDKRQQILVDKDHLSIHEISKKYNLPKYEIKKIIDTSEKSIPKWFFVVLILVPVLFFVLLELSLRIFNYGYDIPQWVDAGSGKYIVNPELGKRYFSNAHNIPATNEDVFDKQKEKNAFRIFVLGESSAAGYPYMPMGSFSRYIRNRLQLVYPNTIVEVINLSMTGVSSYTLLDLVPGVLEQKPDLILIYTGHNEFYGALGVGSMESFGTSRNIVNLILYLNKYKVTQLVRSSVTWISSLFASEKKEDISGTLMSRMAKDQYIPLNSEKFNAGLEQFAGNLRDILTLAKDNDVPVIVGDLASNLKDQKPFISISTPGYKTANQVYEEAILELKNNNVPKAKSLFRLAKDLDALRFRAPEKINTIINSLCKEFNEETVPIDSLFDFISPSGIAGNNLMVDHLHPNLKGYQLIGKAFYEVMEKSGNLPKAEEPKIPFVIQDSLTVANFMFTDLDSTIGNGIITLLKNDWPFTEKGNSQSTKNLFKPKNFIDSIAVEYIEKKISWADAHTNAAITYLKRDDMNNHLKHMDILIYQYPVLKDYNTALKYLYEKNKIDPRDFTEKRIGAIALYNKKYDDAIYYLSKSLQTDSGDTQVLYNLAAAYFQKNDFKAALNKINKCLNIDPNYPGANNLKRQLNQQDNK
;
A
#
# COMPACT_ATOMS: atom_id res chain seq x y z
N MET A 1 43.82 -75.51 -1.60
CA MET A 1 43.70 -75.25 -3.05
C MET A 1 43.14 -73.84 -3.26
N LYS A 2 43.76 -72.98 -4.07
CA LYS A 2 43.13 -71.70 -4.46
C LYS A 2 41.96 -72.02 -5.41
N ILE A 3 40.73 -71.75 -4.99
CA ILE A 3 39.54 -71.88 -5.83
C ILE A 3 39.70 -70.93 -7.04
N SER A 4 39.48 -71.43 -8.26
CA SER A 4 39.58 -70.62 -9.48
C SER A 4 38.53 -69.51 -9.52
N LYS A 5 38.82 -68.40 -10.23
CA LYS A 5 37.89 -67.27 -10.36
C LYS A 5 36.55 -67.71 -10.96
N ASP A 6 36.57 -68.56 -11.98
CA ASP A 6 35.34 -69.06 -12.63
C ASP A 6 34.47 -69.89 -11.68
N LYS A 7 35.11 -70.74 -10.86
CA LYS A 7 34.39 -71.55 -9.87
C LYS A 7 33.79 -70.67 -8.76
N ARG A 8 34.46 -69.58 -8.36
CA ARG A 8 33.87 -68.57 -7.47
C ARG A 8 32.67 -67.88 -8.11
N GLN A 9 32.75 -67.49 -9.39
CA GLN A 9 31.66 -66.82 -10.08
C GLN A 9 30.41 -67.71 -10.17
N GLN A 10 30.58 -68.99 -10.47
CA GLN A 10 29.46 -69.94 -10.53
C GLN A 10 28.82 -70.18 -9.14
N ILE A 11 29.63 -70.25 -8.08
CA ILE A 11 29.11 -70.33 -6.69
C ILE A 11 28.23 -69.10 -6.35
N LEU A 12 28.58 -67.92 -6.86
CA LEU A 12 27.79 -66.70 -6.64
C LEU A 12 26.50 -66.63 -7.46
N VAL A 13 26.44 -67.29 -8.63
CA VAL A 13 25.19 -67.42 -9.40
C VAL A 13 24.26 -68.43 -8.74
N ASP A 14 24.80 -69.55 -8.28
CA ASP A 14 24.02 -70.61 -7.65
C ASP A 14 23.43 -70.20 -6.28
N LYS A 15 24.01 -69.21 -5.60
CA LYS A 15 23.55 -68.76 -4.27
C LYS A 15 22.09 -68.29 -4.26
N ASP A 16 21.61 -67.78 -5.39
CA ASP A 16 20.26 -67.23 -5.54
C ASP A 16 19.21 -68.34 -5.80
N HIS A 17 19.66 -69.59 -6.02
CA HIS A 17 18.80 -70.71 -6.42
C HIS A 17 19.00 -71.99 -5.60
N LEU A 18 20.10 -72.12 -4.87
CA LEU A 18 20.46 -73.34 -4.11
C LEU A 18 20.87 -72.98 -2.68
N SER A 19 20.58 -73.86 -1.72
CA SER A 19 21.04 -73.70 -0.34
C SER A 19 22.56 -73.88 -0.22
N ILE A 20 23.17 -73.29 0.82
CA ILE A 20 24.62 -73.45 1.11
C ILE A 20 25.00 -74.94 1.18
N HIS A 21 24.10 -75.82 1.63
CA HIS A 21 24.35 -77.25 1.67
C HIS A 21 24.40 -77.89 0.27
N GLU A 22 23.49 -77.49 -0.62
CA GLU A 22 23.45 -77.97 -2.00
C GLU A 22 24.64 -77.46 -2.82
N ILE A 23 25.02 -76.20 -2.65
CA ILE A 23 26.20 -75.59 -3.30
C ILE A 23 27.49 -76.26 -2.79
N SER A 24 27.60 -76.51 -1.48
CA SER A 24 28.71 -77.24 -0.87
C SER A 24 28.88 -78.63 -1.49
N LYS A 25 27.77 -79.34 -1.74
CA LYS A 25 27.76 -80.65 -2.39
C LYS A 25 28.10 -80.56 -3.89
N LYS A 26 27.54 -79.58 -4.61
CA LYS A 26 27.73 -79.36 -6.05
C LYS A 26 29.19 -79.03 -6.41
N TYR A 27 29.87 -78.20 -5.61
CA TYR A 27 31.24 -77.78 -5.89
C TYR A 27 32.32 -78.56 -5.13
N ASN A 28 31.91 -79.51 -4.27
CA ASN A 28 32.74 -80.27 -3.34
C ASN A 28 33.64 -79.36 -2.49
N LEU A 29 33.02 -78.38 -1.83
CA LEU A 29 33.70 -77.42 -0.96
C LEU A 29 33.03 -77.40 0.41
N PRO A 30 33.78 -77.23 1.52
CA PRO A 30 33.19 -77.11 2.84
C PRO A 30 32.18 -75.96 2.92
N LYS A 31 31.08 -76.14 3.66
CA LYS A 31 30.04 -75.10 3.86
C LYS A 31 30.64 -73.77 4.33
N TYR A 32 31.69 -73.79 5.15
CA TYR A 32 32.35 -72.58 5.64
C TYR A 32 33.08 -71.82 4.52
N GLU A 33 33.63 -72.50 3.49
CA GLU A 33 34.27 -71.85 2.35
C GLU A 33 33.23 -71.23 1.41
N ILE A 34 32.12 -71.92 1.17
CA ILE A 34 30.99 -71.38 0.39
C ILE A 34 30.43 -70.13 1.08
N LYS A 35 30.18 -70.20 2.39
CA LYS A 35 29.72 -69.04 3.17
C LYS A 35 30.70 -67.89 3.11
N LYS A 36 32.01 -68.15 3.28
CA LYS A 36 33.05 -67.12 3.14
C LYS A 36 33.10 -66.47 1.75
N ILE A 37 32.86 -67.22 0.68
CA ILE A 37 32.81 -66.70 -0.71
C ILE A 37 31.58 -65.81 -0.91
N ILE A 38 30.42 -66.24 -0.42
CA ILE A 38 29.17 -65.47 -0.49
C ILE A 38 29.31 -64.17 0.31
N ASP A 39 29.75 -64.27 1.57
CA ASP A 39 29.93 -63.13 2.47
C ASP A 39 30.97 -62.12 1.94
N THR A 40 32.02 -62.58 1.25
CA THR A 40 33.03 -61.66 0.64
C THR A 40 32.60 -61.06 -0.70
N SER A 41 31.59 -61.64 -1.35
CA SER A 41 31.01 -61.11 -2.60
C SER A 41 29.95 -60.05 -2.38
N GLU A 42 29.28 -60.10 -1.23
CA GLU A 42 28.34 -59.08 -0.77
C GLU A 42 29.13 -57.88 -0.26
N LYS A 43 29.78 -57.16 -1.19
CA LYS A 43 30.25 -55.81 -0.91
C LYS A 43 29.01 -54.95 -0.63
N SER A 44 28.65 -54.82 0.64
CA SER A 44 27.65 -53.85 1.05
C SER A 44 28.10 -52.48 0.55
N ILE A 45 27.22 -51.79 -0.19
CA ILE A 45 27.48 -50.42 -0.62
C ILE A 45 27.82 -49.63 0.65
N PRO A 46 29.00 -49.00 0.73
CA PRO A 46 29.38 -48.29 1.94
C PRO A 46 28.32 -47.26 2.28
N LYS A 47 27.91 -47.15 3.55
CA LYS A 47 26.88 -46.17 3.95
C LYS A 47 27.22 -44.74 3.50
N TRP A 48 28.50 -44.41 3.39
CA TRP A 48 28.97 -43.12 2.87
C TRP A 48 28.61 -42.88 1.40
N PHE A 49 28.43 -43.91 0.57
CA PHE A 49 28.00 -43.76 -0.82
C PHE A 49 26.60 -43.13 -0.90
N PHE A 50 25.66 -43.56 -0.05
CA PHE A 50 24.33 -42.95 0.00
C PHE A 50 24.38 -41.50 0.50
N VAL A 51 25.28 -41.21 1.44
CA VAL A 51 25.54 -39.84 1.90
C VAL A 51 26.07 -38.98 0.75
N VAL A 52 27.06 -39.47 -0.02
CA VAL A 52 27.60 -38.76 -1.19
C VAL A 52 26.54 -38.57 -2.27
N LEU A 53 25.71 -39.59 -2.53
CA LEU A 53 24.64 -39.54 -3.53
C LEU A 53 23.60 -38.45 -3.21
N ILE A 54 23.33 -38.19 -1.92
CA ILE A 54 22.46 -37.10 -1.49
C ILE A 54 23.21 -35.76 -1.48
N LEU A 55 24.47 -35.74 -1.04
CA LEU A 55 25.25 -34.51 -0.91
C LEU A 55 25.62 -33.89 -2.25
N VAL A 56 25.90 -34.67 -3.29
CA VAL A 56 26.34 -34.14 -4.59
C VAL A 56 25.29 -33.20 -5.23
N PRO A 57 24.00 -33.58 -5.36
CA PRO A 57 22.98 -32.66 -5.85
C PRO A 57 22.78 -31.42 -4.96
N VAL A 58 22.81 -31.59 -3.64
CA VAL A 58 22.67 -30.48 -2.69
C VAL A 58 23.83 -29.49 -2.88
N LEU A 59 25.06 -30.00 -2.94
CA LEU A 59 26.27 -29.20 -3.15
C LEU A 59 26.22 -28.49 -4.50
N PHE A 60 25.74 -29.15 -5.56
CA PHE A 60 25.54 -28.53 -6.87
C PHE A 60 24.62 -27.31 -6.79
N PHE A 61 23.43 -27.44 -6.18
CA PHE A 61 22.49 -26.32 -6.06
C PHE A 61 23.00 -25.20 -5.14
N VAL A 62 23.72 -25.54 -4.06
CA VAL A 62 24.37 -24.55 -3.21
C VAL A 62 25.44 -23.77 -3.99
N LEU A 63 26.31 -24.47 -4.73
CA LEU A 63 27.34 -23.83 -5.55
C LEU A 63 26.74 -23.00 -6.69
N LEU A 64 25.64 -23.47 -7.30
CA LEU A 64 24.92 -22.72 -8.33
C LEU A 64 24.32 -21.44 -7.75
N GLU A 65 23.64 -21.52 -6.60
CA GLU A 65 23.08 -20.35 -5.91
C GLU A 65 24.17 -19.33 -5.55
N LEU A 66 25.28 -19.80 -4.98
CA LEU A 66 26.43 -18.94 -4.66
C LEU A 66 27.00 -18.28 -5.92
N SER A 67 27.16 -19.03 -7.00
CA SER A 67 27.64 -18.51 -8.27
C SER A 67 26.70 -17.44 -8.82
N LEU A 68 25.39 -17.71 -8.85
CA LEU A 68 24.39 -16.75 -9.31
C LEU A 68 24.38 -15.47 -8.46
N ARG A 69 24.58 -15.57 -7.15
CA ARG A 69 24.73 -14.41 -6.25
C ARG A 69 26.01 -13.62 -6.52
N ILE A 70 27.15 -14.30 -6.71
CA ILE A 70 28.43 -13.64 -7.03
C ILE A 70 28.33 -12.85 -8.34
N PHE A 71 27.64 -13.39 -9.34
CA PHE A 71 27.42 -12.72 -10.62
C PHE A 71 26.18 -11.80 -10.65
N ASN A 72 25.55 -11.56 -9.49
CA ASN A 72 24.36 -10.71 -9.34
C ASN A 72 23.23 -11.05 -10.34
N TYR A 73 22.99 -12.35 -10.57
CA TYR A 73 21.93 -12.82 -11.45
C TYR A 73 20.55 -12.55 -10.85
N GLY A 74 19.57 -12.27 -11.71
CA GLY A 74 18.18 -12.06 -11.32
C GLY A 74 17.96 -10.70 -10.66
N TYR A 75 17.03 -10.64 -9.70
CA TYR A 75 16.69 -9.41 -9.00
C TYR A 75 16.62 -9.63 -7.49
N ASP A 76 16.95 -8.58 -6.74
CA ASP A 76 16.69 -8.47 -5.31
C ASP A 76 15.81 -7.24 -5.10
N ILE A 77 14.59 -7.45 -4.65
CA ILE A 77 13.64 -6.37 -4.36
C ILE A 77 13.50 -6.34 -2.84
N PRO A 78 14.39 -5.67 -2.09
CA PRO A 78 14.26 -5.57 -0.64
C PRO A 78 12.97 -4.84 -0.27
N GLN A 79 12.41 -5.12 0.90
CA GLN A 79 11.21 -4.42 1.38
C GLN A 79 11.52 -2.96 1.75
N TRP A 80 12.74 -2.73 2.26
CA TRP A 80 13.21 -1.45 2.75
C TRP A 80 14.43 -0.99 1.93
N VAL A 81 14.45 0.29 1.56
CA VAL A 81 15.59 0.95 0.91
C VAL A 81 16.14 2.02 1.85
N ASP A 82 17.46 2.23 1.82
CA ASP A 82 18.12 3.30 2.58
C ASP A 82 17.70 4.67 2.02
N ALA A 83 17.04 5.48 2.84
CA ALA A 83 16.61 6.83 2.50
C ALA A 83 17.66 7.89 2.86
N GLY A 84 18.78 7.48 3.45
CA GLY A 84 19.80 8.36 4.03
C GLY A 84 19.43 8.84 5.43
N SER A 85 20.40 9.46 6.11
CA SER A 85 20.23 10.03 7.47
C SER A 85 19.69 9.04 8.52
N GLY A 86 20.02 7.76 8.40
CA GLY A 86 19.57 6.72 9.34
C GLY A 86 18.11 6.30 9.18
N LYS A 87 17.48 6.60 8.03
CA LYS A 87 16.08 6.28 7.75
C LYS A 87 15.94 5.23 6.64
N TYR A 88 14.90 4.41 6.74
CA TYR A 88 14.41 3.57 5.65
C TYR A 88 13.23 4.21 4.94
N ILE A 89 13.04 3.85 3.68
CA ILE A 89 11.84 4.09 2.89
C ILE A 89 11.27 2.76 2.40
N VAL A 90 9.94 2.65 2.32
CA VAL A 90 9.29 1.52 1.66
C VAL A 90 9.78 1.47 0.21
N ASN A 91 10.22 0.30 -0.26
CA ASN A 91 10.73 0.19 -1.61
C ASN A 91 9.58 0.37 -2.65
N PRO A 92 9.60 1.44 -3.47
CA PRO A 92 8.52 1.73 -4.43
C PRO A 92 8.36 0.61 -5.48
N GLU A 93 9.39 -0.20 -5.68
CA GLU A 93 9.41 -1.28 -6.67
C GLU A 93 8.91 -2.63 -6.12
N LEU A 94 8.36 -2.68 -4.90
CA LEU A 94 7.90 -3.92 -4.25
C LEU A 94 6.90 -4.72 -5.08
N GLY A 95 6.07 -4.05 -5.89
CA GLY A 95 5.13 -4.70 -6.79
C GLY A 95 5.80 -5.72 -7.72
N LYS A 96 7.06 -5.51 -8.12
CA LYS A 96 7.79 -6.43 -9.00
C LYS A 96 7.94 -7.86 -8.44
N ARG A 97 7.76 -8.06 -7.13
CA ARG A 97 7.73 -9.41 -6.53
C ARG A 97 6.51 -10.23 -6.97
N TYR A 98 5.39 -9.56 -7.24
CA TYR A 98 4.08 -10.20 -7.43
C TYR A 98 3.58 -10.11 -8.86
N PHE A 99 3.98 -9.06 -9.60
CA PHE A 99 3.59 -8.84 -10.97
C PHE A 99 4.71 -9.28 -11.92
N SER A 100 4.52 -10.39 -12.63
CA SER A 100 5.52 -10.94 -13.54
C SER A 100 5.27 -10.56 -15.01
N ASN A 101 4.00 -10.32 -15.39
CA ASN A 101 3.62 -10.04 -16.79
C ASN A 101 3.05 -8.63 -17.01
N ALA A 102 2.93 -7.82 -15.95
CA ALA A 102 2.36 -6.48 -16.04
C ALA A 102 3.37 -5.44 -16.54
N HIS A 103 3.01 -4.74 -17.62
CA HIS A 103 3.80 -3.62 -18.18
C HIS A 103 3.79 -2.37 -17.28
N ASN A 104 2.80 -2.24 -16.39
CA ASN A 104 2.64 -1.12 -15.47
C ASN A 104 2.46 -1.66 -14.05
N ILE A 105 3.58 -1.80 -13.33
CA ILE A 105 3.59 -2.37 -11.98
C ILE A 105 3.21 -1.28 -10.97
N PRO A 106 2.28 -1.56 -10.04
CA PRO A 106 1.96 -0.66 -8.94
C PRO A 106 3.16 -0.36 -8.06
N ALA A 107 3.31 0.92 -7.71
CA ALA A 107 4.26 1.36 -6.69
C ALA A 107 3.59 1.43 -5.30
N THR A 108 4.40 1.30 -4.25
CA THR A 108 3.96 1.53 -2.86
C THR A 108 3.97 3.01 -2.52
N ASN A 109 3.29 3.38 -1.42
CA ASN A 109 3.50 4.68 -0.80
C ASN A 109 4.94 4.76 -0.26
N GLU A 110 5.66 5.82 -0.60
CA GLU A 110 7.06 6.04 -0.22
C GLU A 110 7.18 6.57 1.22
N ASP A 111 6.65 5.83 2.20
CA ASP A 111 6.72 6.20 3.61
C ASP A 111 8.12 5.96 4.20
N VAL A 112 8.59 6.94 4.98
CA VAL A 112 9.92 6.95 5.59
C VAL A 112 9.82 6.77 7.10
N PHE A 113 10.72 5.98 7.68
CA PHE A 113 10.80 5.71 9.13
C PHE A 113 12.25 5.48 9.57
N ASP A 114 12.54 5.51 10.88
CA ASP A 114 13.87 5.31 11.43
C ASP A 114 14.34 3.87 11.30
N LYS A 115 15.55 3.67 10.79
CA LYS A 115 16.18 2.35 10.64
C LYS A 115 16.34 1.65 11.99
N GLN A 116 16.65 2.41 13.03
CA GLN A 116 16.63 1.97 14.41
C GLN A 116 15.47 2.65 15.12
N LYS A 117 14.53 1.86 15.65
CA LYS A 117 13.39 2.40 16.40
C LYS A 117 13.86 3.10 17.67
N GLU A 118 13.53 4.37 17.81
CA GLU A 118 13.79 5.15 19.01
C GLU A 118 12.89 4.72 20.17
N LYS A 119 13.34 4.93 21.42
CA LYS A 119 12.58 4.51 22.61
C LYS A 119 11.23 5.22 22.77
N ASN A 120 11.15 6.47 22.33
CA ASN A 120 9.92 7.27 22.33
C ASN A 120 9.19 7.23 20.98
N ALA A 121 9.54 6.28 20.09
CA ALA A 121 8.83 6.10 18.83
C ALA A 121 7.60 5.20 19.01
N PHE A 122 6.52 5.58 18.35
CA PHE A 122 5.32 4.76 18.19
C PHE A 122 5.15 4.41 16.70
N ARG A 123 5.32 3.13 16.39
CA ARG A 123 5.48 2.60 15.03
C ARG A 123 4.31 1.71 14.64
N ILE A 124 3.56 2.16 13.65
CA ILE A 124 2.40 1.47 13.09
C ILE A 124 2.71 1.08 11.64
N PHE A 125 2.40 -0.15 11.27
CA PHE A 125 2.38 -0.56 9.87
C PHE A 125 0.96 -0.80 9.39
N VAL A 126 0.64 -0.26 8.22
CA VAL A 126 -0.65 -0.41 7.57
C VAL A 126 -0.50 -1.32 6.36
N LEU A 127 -1.27 -2.40 6.35
CA LEU A 127 -1.28 -3.43 5.32
C LEU A 127 -2.65 -3.48 4.64
N GLY A 128 -2.65 -3.70 3.33
CA GLY A 128 -3.88 -3.79 2.57
C GLY A 128 -3.66 -3.58 1.08
N GLU A 129 -4.75 -3.24 0.41
CA GLU A 129 -4.80 -3.16 -1.05
C GLU A 129 -4.96 -1.70 -1.51
N SER A 130 -5.56 -1.46 -2.69
CA SER A 130 -5.77 -0.12 -3.24
C SER A 130 -6.52 0.82 -2.29
N SER A 131 -7.58 0.35 -1.64
CA SER A 131 -8.31 1.17 -0.67
C SER A 131 -7.45 1.53 0.53
N ALA A 132 -6.67 0.58 1.08
CA ALA A 132 -5.80 0.89 2.20
C ALA A 132 -4.63 1.81 1.84
N ALA A 133 -4.14 1.72 0.60
CA ALA A 133 -3.13 2.62 0.06
C ALA A 133 -3.65 4.07 -0.05
N GLY A 134 -4.97 4.25 -0.14
CA GLY A 134 -5.63 5.54 -0.27
C GLY A 134 -6.09 5.86 -1.69
N TYR A 135 -6.18 4.87 -2.59
CA TYR A 135 -6.61 5.10 -3.98
C TYR A 135 -7.99 5.77 -4.02
N PRO A 136 -8.21 6.82 -4.84
CA PRO A 136 -7.32 7.41 -5.84
C PRO A 136 -6.44 8.57 -5.32
N TYR A 137 -6.48 8.87 -4.03
CA TYR A 137 -5.88 10.06 -3.41
C TYR A 137 -4.50 9.79 -2.77
N MET A 138 -3.75 8.81 -3.28
CA MET A 138 -2.47 8.43 -2.73
C MET A 138 -1.41 9.52 -2.96
N PRO A 139 -0.47 9.75 -2.02
CA PRO A 139 -0.38 9.12 -0.70
C PRO A 139 -1.14 9.87 0.42
N MET A 140 -1.57 11.11 0.17
CA MET A 140 -2.05 12.06 1.19
C MET A 140 -3.48 11.82 1.67
N GLY A 141 -4.36 11.28 0.83
CA GLY A 141 -5.76 11.04 1.14
C GLY A 141 -6.08 9.68 1.75
N SER A 142 -5.07 8.90 2.17
CA SER A 142 -5.27 7.59 2.80
C SER A 142 -5.71 7.72 4.27
N PHE A 143 -6.40 6.71 4.79
CA PHE A 143 -6.79 6.68 6.21
C PHE A 143 -5.58 6.66 7.15
N SER A 144 -4.46 6.09 6.70
CA SER A 144 -3.19 6.08 7.46
C SER A 144 -2.65 7.50 7.72
N ARG A 145 -2.89 8.46 6.81
CA ARG A 145 -2.50 9.87 6.99
C ARG A 145 -3.36 10.56 8.04
N TYR A 146 -4.63 10.17 8.15
CA TYR A 146 -5.52 10.67 9.20
C TYR A 146 -4.99 10.21 10.57
N ILE A 147 -4.66 8.93 10.71
CA ILE A 147 -4.10 8.36 11.95
C ILE A 147 -2.78 9.04 12.31
N ARG A 148 -1.85 9.16 11.35
CA ARG A 148 -0.57 9.86 11.55
C ARG A 148 -0.76 11.28 12.04
N ASN A 149 -1.60 12.07 11.36
CA ASN A 149 -1.88 13.45 11.72
C ASN A 149 -2.47 13.55 13.13
N ARG A 150 -3.48 12.71 13.45
CA ARG A 150 -4.11 12.69 14.77
C ARG A 150 -3.10 12.35 15.87
N LEU A 151 -2.27 11.34 15.67
CA LEU A 151 -1.23 10.97 16.64
C LEU A 151 -0.22 12.10 16.84
N GLN A 152 0.24 12.76 15.78
CA GLN A 152 1.20 13.87 15.89
C GLN A 152 0.61 15.11 16.59
N LEU A 153 -0.69 15.39 16.39
CA LEU A 153 -1.40 16.46 17.10
C LEU A 153 -1.54 16.15 18.59
N VAL A 154 -1.87 14.89 18.92
CA VAL A 154 -2.18 14.47 20.29
C VAL A 154 -0.91 14.21 21.11
N TYR A 155 0.16 13.72 20.48
CA TYR A 155 1.43 13.32 21.09
C TYR A 155 2.61 14.03 20.43
N PRO A 156 2.75 15.36 20.60
CA PRO A 156 3.71 16.17 19.86
C PRO A 156 5.19 15.86 20.20
N ASN A 157 5.46 15.16 21.30
CA ASN A 157 6.83 14.78 21.70
C ASN A 157 7.16 13.31 21.39
N THR A 158 6.17 12.53 20.93
CA THR A 158 6.34 11.15 20.48
C THR A 158 6.78 11.14 19.02
N ILE A 159 7.76 10.31 18.69
CA ILE A 159 8.14 10.09 17.29
C ILE A 159 7.09 9.16 16.66
N VAL A 160 6.13 9.74 15.95
CA VAL A 160 5.05 8.98 15.30
C VAL A 160 5.52 8.49 13.93
N GLU A 161 5.52 7.17 13.76
CA GLU A 161 5.85 6.50 12.51
C GLU A 161 4.64 5.68 12.05
N VAL A 162 3.96 6.12 11.00
CA VAL A 162 2.86 5.35 10.37
C VAL A 162 3.29 5.04 8.95
N ILE A 163 3.58 3.77 8.69
CA ILE A 163 4.14 3.28 7.43
C ILE A 163 3.06 2.50 6.68
N ASN A 164 2.65 2.99 5.51
CA ASN A 164 1.63 2.33 4.70
C ASN A 164 2.27 1.49 3.58
N LEU A 165 2.27 0.17 3.75
CA LEU A 165 2.77 -0.81 2.76
C LEU A 165 1.71 -1.27 1.75
N SER A 166 0.50 -0.72 1.85
CA SER A 166 -0.61 -1.13 0.99
C SER A 166 -0.32 -0.80 -0.47
N MET A 167 -0.81 -1.64 -1.38
CA MET A 167 -0.51 -1.55 -2.80
C MET A 167 -1.75 -1.84 -3.64
N THR A 168 -1.86 -1.21 -4.81
CA THR A 168 -3.00 -1.49 -5.72
C THR A 168 -2.83 -2.86 -6.39
N GLY A 169 -3.94 -3.54 -6.67
CA GLY A 169 -3.96 -4.78 -7.45
C GLY A 169 -3.32 -6.01 -6.78
N VAL A 170 -3.07 -5.98 -5.47
CA VAL A 170 -2.53 -7.13 -4.72
C VAL A 170 -3.64 -7.90 -3.99
N SER A 171 -3.32 -9.06 -3.44
CA SER A 171 -4.22 -9.88 -2.62
C SER A 171 -3.59 -10.19 -1.25
N SER A 172 -4.28 -11.00 -0.42
CA SER A 172 -3.77 -11.44 0.88
C SER A 172 -2.39 -12.12 0.84
N TYR A 173 -1.96 -12.68 -0.31
CA TYR A 173 -0.60 -13.24 -0.46
C TYR A 173 0.49 -12.19 -0.28
N THR A 174 0.28 -11.00 -0.83
CA THR A 174 1.26 -9.91 -0.71
C THR A 174 1.39 -9.47 0.74
N LEU A 175 0.28 -9.40 1.48
CA LEU A 175 0.34 -9.07 2.90
C LEU A 175 1.14 -10.12 3.67
N LEU A 176 0.89 -11.41 3.43
CA LEU A 176 1.61 -12.50 4.09
C LEU A 176 3.12 -12.48 3.79
N ASP A 177 3.54 -12.16 2.56
CA ASP A 177 4.97 -12.02 2.21
C ASP A 177 5.66 -10.84 2.92
N LEU A 178 4.94 -9.74 3.16
CA LEU A 178 5.49 -8.52 3.73
C LEU A 178 5.57 -8.54 5.27
N VAL A 179 4.74 -9.33 5.94
CA VAL A 179 4.64 -9.36 7.42
C VAL A 179 5.96 -9.73 8.12
N PRO A 180 6.73 -10.74 7.69
CA PRO A 180 8.02 -11.02 8.31
C PRO A 180 8.96 -9.81 8.34
N GLY A 181 9.05 -9.07 7.22
CA GLY A 181 9.85 -7.86 7.12
C GLY A 181 9.32 -6.71 7.98
N VAL A 182 8.00 -6.66 8.22
CA VAL A 182 7.36 -5.72 9.15
C VAL A 182 7.74 -6.05 10.60
N LEU A 183 7.63 -7.31 11.00
CA LEU A 183 7.93 -7.76 12.37
C LEU A 183 9.39 -7.51 12.76
N GLU A 184 10.33 -7.67 11.82
CA GLU A 184 11.75 -7.31 12.01
C GLU A 184 11.93 -5.83 12.41
N GLN A 185 11.02 -4.94 12.02
CA GLN A 185 11.07 -3.51 12.33
C GLN A 185 10.41 -3.15 13.68
N LYS A 186 10.03 -4.15 14.49
CA LYS A 186 9.48 -3.98 15.86
C LYS A 186 8.28 -3.03 15.93
N PRO A 187 7.19 -3.34 15.21
CA PRO A 187 5.97 -2.55 15.25
C PRO A 187 5.37 -2.51 16.67
N ASP A 188 4.70 -1.42 17.02
CA ASP A 188 3.80 -1.38 18.18
C ASP A 188 2.39 -1.85 17.81
N LEU A 189 2.03 -1.76 16.52
CA LEU A 189 0.70 -2.08 16.03
C LEU A 189 0.71 -2.37 14.53
N ILE A 190 -0.10 -3.33 14.09
CA ILE A 190 -0.40 -3.57 12.68
C ILE A 190 -1.88 -3.27 12.41
N LEU A 191 -2.16 -2.48 11.37
CA LEU A 191 -3.50 -2.18 10.89
C LEU A 191 -3.74 -2.87 9.54
N ILE A 192 -4.86 -3.57 9.38
CA ILE A 192 -5.17 -4.31 8.15
C ILE A 192 -6.52 -3.86 7.57
N TYR A 193 -6.56 -3.53 6.28
CA TYR A 193 -7.80 -3.30 5.51
C TYR A 193 -7.69 -3.95 4.11
N THR A 194 -8.18 -5.19 3.96
CA THR A 194 -7.90 -6.07 2.81
C THR A 194 -9.04 -7.06 2.54
N GLY A 195 -9.18 -7.48 1.28
CA GLY A 195 -10.08 -8.55 0.84
C GLY A 195 -10.92 -8.22 -0.41
N HIS A 196 -10.90 -6.98 -0.90
CA HIS A 196 -11.61 -6.59 -2.13
C HIS A 196 -11.02 -7.29 -3.36
N ASN A 197 -9.70 -7.31 -3.46
CA ASN A 197 -8.97 -7.88 -4.58
C ASN A 197 -8.59 -9.34 -4.34
N GLU A 198 -9.22 -10.05 -3.41
CA GLU A 198 -8.79 -11.41 -3.09
C GLU A 198 -8.88 -12.35 -4.30
N PHE A 199 -9.89 -12.17 -5.15
CA PHE A 199 -10.09 -13.03 -6.32
C PHE A 199 -9.18 -12.65 -7.49
N TYR A 200 -9.05 -11.36 -7.81
CA TYR A 200 -8.34 -10.89 -9.02
C TYR A 200 -7.00 -10.23 -8.75
N GLY A 201 -6.73 -9.85 -7.50
CA GLY A 201 -5.45 -9.37 -6.99
C GLY A 201 -4.31 -10.30 -7.39
N ALA A 202 -3.08 -9.79 -7.43
CA ALA A 202 -1.92 -10.58 -7.81
C ALA A 202 -1.91 -11.89 -7.02
N LEU A 203 -1.73 -13.00 -7.73
CA LEU A 203 -1.74 -14.38 -7.24
C LEU A 203 -3.10 -14.94 -6.80
N GLY A 204 -4.17 -14.14 -6.91
CA GLY A 204 -5.53 -14.57 -6.64
C GLY A 204 -6.05 -15.62 -7.64
N VAL A 205 -7.04 -16.40 -7.21
CA VAL A 205 -7.61 -17.54 -7.96
C VAL A 205 -8.22 -17.20 -9.32
N GLY A 206 -8.62 -15.95 -9.55
CA GLY A 206 -9.14 -15.42 -10.81
C GLY A 206 -8.17 -14.51 -11.54
N SER A 207 -6.96 -14.31 -11.02
CA SER A 207 -5.98 -13.38 -11.56
C SER A 207 -5.25 -13.94 -12.77
N MET A 208 -4.92 -13.05 -13.72
CA MET A 208 -3.96 -13.35 -14.78
C MET A 208 -2.51 -13.42 -14.28
N GLU A 209 -2.22 -12.86 -13.11
CA GLU A 209 -0.92 -12.94 -12.44
C GLU A 209 -0.97 -14.08 -11.39
N SER A 210 -1.20 -15.32 -11.80
CA SER A 210 -1.40 -16.46 -10.89
C SER A 210 -0.51 -17.67 -11.23
N PHE A 211 -0.15 -18.44 -10.19
CA PHE A 211 0.53 -19.74 -10.31
C PHE A 211 -0.44 -20.93 -10.16
N GLY A 212 -1.75 -20.67 -10.19
CA GLY A 212 -2.80 -21.67 -10.00
C GLY A 212 -3.69 -21.34 -8.80
N THR A 213 -4.57 -22.27 -8.42
CA THR A 213 -5.56 -22.08 -7.36
C THR A 213 -5.14 -22.63 -5.99
N SER A 214 -4.03 -23.37 -5.92
CA SER A 214 -3.57 -23.98 -4.67
C SER A 214 -2.75 -22.99 -3.83
N ARG A 215 -3.28 -22.63 -2.67
CA ARG A 215 -2.63 -21.75 -1.70
C ARG A 215 -1.22 -22.18 -1.33
N ASN A 216 -1.04 -23.45 -1.02
CA ASN A 216 0.25 -23.98 -0.59
C ASN A 216 1.32 -23.89 -1.69
N ILE A 217 0.93 -24.10 -2.94
CA ILE A 217 1.84 -23.98 -4.09
C ILE A 217 2.23 -22.52 -4.31
N VAL A 218 1.27 -21.59 -4.25
CA VAL A 218 1.55 -20.15 -4.40
C VAL A 218 2.51 -19.67 -3.31
N ASN A 219 2.25 -20.01 -2.04
CA ASN A 219 3.13 -19.65 -0.93
C ASN A 219 4.53 -20.28 -1.06
N LEU A 220 4.62 -21.53 -1.51
CA LEU A 220 5.90 -22.18 -1.76
C LEU A 220 6.68 -21.46 -2.87
N ILE A 221 6.04 -21.09 -3.96
CA ILE A 221 6.69 -20.37 -5.07
C ILE A 221 7.16 -18.99 -4.61
N LEU A 222 6.34 -18.24 -3.86
CA LEU A 222 6.74 -16.96 -3.26
C LEU A 222 7.96 -17.12 -2.35
N TYR A 223 7.92 -18.09 -1.44
CA TYR A 223 9.04 -18.38 -0.56
C TYR A 223 10.33 -18.73 -1.32
N LEU A 224 10.21 -19.49 -2.42
CA LEU A 224 11.34 -19.90 -3.24
C LEU A 224 11.88 -18.77 -4.13
N ASN A 225 11.06 -17.76 -4.50
CA ASN A 225 11.48 -16.66 -5.38
C ASN A 225 12.64 -15.81 -4.82
N LYS A 226 12.94 -15.91 -3.52
CA LYS A 226 14.11 -15.27 -2.90
C LYS A 226 15.45 -15.91 -3.27
N TYR A 227 15.43 -17.11 -3.87
CA TYR A 227 16.63 -17.81 -4.33
C TYR A 227 16.86 -17.58 -5.81
N LYS A 228 18.12 -17.30 -6.18
CA LYS A 228 18.50 -17.00 -7.57
C LYS A 228 18.32 -18.21 -8.48
N VAL A 229 18.53 -19.42 -7.97
CA VAL A 229 18.23 -20.67 -8.70
C VAL A 229 16.76 -20.73 -9.11
N THR A 230 15.83 -20.36 -8.23
CA THR A 230 14.39 -20.34 -8.56
C THR A 230 14.08 -19.31 -9.63
N GLN A 231 14.67 -18.12 -9.53
CA GLN A 231 14.56 -17.09 -10.56
C GLN A 231 15.11 -17.60 -11.90
N LEU A 232 16.26 -18.28 -11.90
CA LEU A 232 16.85 -18.88 -13.10
C LEU A 232 15.91 -19.89 -13.74
N VAL A 233 15.37 -20.83 -12.97
CA VAL A 233 14.41 -21.83 -13.47
C VAL A 233 13.20 -21.14 -14.11
N ARG A 234 12.62 -20.13 -13.44
CA ARG A 234 11.49 -19.37 -13.98
C ARG A 234 11.85 -18.66 -15.28
N SER A 235 12.97 -17.95 -15.30
CA SER A 235 13.46 -17.26 -16.50
C SER A 235 13.72 -18.23 -17.65
N SER A 236 14.26 -19.42 -17.38
CA SER A 236 14.44 -20.48 -18.38
C SER A 236 13.12 -21.01 -18.91
N VAL A 237 12.12 -21.25 -18.05
CA VAL A 237 10.77 -21.67 -18.47
C VAL A 237 10.12 -20.61 -19.35
N THR A 238 10.17 -19.34 -18.94
CA THR A 238 9.63 -18.23 -19.74
C THR A 238 10.34 -18.10 -21.09
N TRP A 239 11.68 -18.20 -21.11
CA TRP A 239 12.46 -18.18 -22.34
C TRP A 239 12.08 -19.34 -23.27
N ILE A 240 12.02 -20.57 -22.77
CA ILE A 240 11.59 -21.75 -23.55
C ILE A 240 10.18 -21.54 -24.10
N SER A 241 9.24 -21.09 -23.27
CA SER A 241 7.86 -20.85 -23.71
C SER A 241 7.77 -19.80 -24.81
N SER A 242 8.63 -18.78 -24.78
CA SER A 242 8.65 -17.72 -25.79
C SER A 242 9.16 -18.20 -27.15
N LEU A 243 10.01 -19.24 -27.19
CA LEU A 243 10.48 -19.83 -28.45
C LEU A 243 9.38 -20.61 -29.20
N PHE A 244 8.36 -21.07 -28.48
CA PHE A 244 7.23 -21.82 -29.05
C PHE A 244 5.97 -20.96 -29.21
N ALA A 245 5.97 -19.73 -28.70
CA ALA A 245 4.84 -18.81 -28.87
C ALA A 245 4.92 -18.14 -30.25
N SER A 246 3.89 -18.35 -31.09
CA SER A 246 3.73 -17.57 -32.31
C SER A 246 3.52 -16.08 -31.97
N GLU A 247 4.17 -15.19 -32.73
CA GLU A 247 4.19 -13.73 -32.52
C GLU A 247 2.78 -13.11 -32.55
N LYS A 248 2.06 -13.16 -31.44
CA LYS A 248 0.96 -12.24 -31.13
C LYS A 248 0.97 -11.94 -29.64
N LYS A 249 1.92 -11.11 -29.20
CA LYS A 249 1.73 -10.31 -27.98
C LYS A 249 0.82 -9.14 -28.37
N GLU A 250 -0.49 -9.34 -28.31
CA GLU A 250 -1.41 -8.21 -28.25
C GLU A 250 -1.04 -7.39 -27.01
N ASP A 251 -0.73 -6.12 -27.23
CA ASP A 251 -0.49 -5.17 -26.16
C ASP A 251 -1.82 -4.98 -25.43
N ILE A 252 -1.97 -5.63 -24.27
CA ILE A 252 -3.22 -5.60 -23.51
C ILE A 252 -3.39 -4.17 -22.97
N SER A 253 -4.05 -3.34 -23.76
CA SER A 253 -4.47 -1.99 -23.39
C SER A 253 -5.56 -2.03 -22.32
N GLY A 254 -5.66 -0.96 -21.51
CA GLY A 254 -6.65 -0.85 -20.43
C GLY A 254 -6.04 -0.65 -19.03
N THR A 255 -6.90 -0.42 -18.04
CA THR A 255 -6.58 -0.26 -16.63
C THR A 255 -6.01 -1.55 -16.00
N LEU A 256 -5.37 -1.45 -14.84
CA LEU A 256 -4.89 -2.64 -14.13
C LEU A 256 -6.04 -3.61 -13.81
N MET A 257 -7.19 -3.06 -13.38
CA MET A 257 -8.42 -3.80 -13.10
C MET A 257 -8.88 -4.65 -14.31
N SER A 258 -8.94 -4.07 -15.51
CA SER A 258 -9.37 -4.80 -16.71
C SER A 258 -8.40 -5.90 -17.12
N ARG A 259 -7.09 -5.67 -16.97
CA ARG A 259 -6.04 -6.67 -17.28
C ARG A 259 -6.07 -7.87 -16.35
N MET A 260 -6.32 -7.65 -15.06
CA MET A 260 -6.23 -8.71 -14.05
C MET A 260 -7.38 -9.71 -14.14
N ALA A 261 -8.59 -9.27 -14.52
CA ALA A 261 -9.76 -10.13 -14.59
C ALA A 261 -9.95 -10.89 -15.93
N LYS A 262 -9.55 -10.30 -17.07
CA LYS A 262 -9.61 -10.90 -18.43
C LYS A 262 -10.89 -11.71 -18.72
N ASP A 263 -12.06 -11.16 -18.39
CA ASP A 263 -13.39 -11.78 -18.56
C ASP A 263 -13.62 -13.09 -17.80
N GLN A 264 -12.79 -13.40 -16.80
CA GLN A 264 -13.07 -14.52 -15.90
C GLN A 264 -14.16 -14.13 -14.92
N TYR A 265 -15.30 -14.78 -15.00
CA TYR A 265 -16.40 -14.59 -14.05
C TYR A 265 -16.39 -15.68 -12.98
N ILE A 266 -16.69 -15.29 -11.75
CA ILE A 266 -16.66 -16.16 -10.57
C ILE A 266 -18.06 -16.17 -9.94
N PRO A 267 -18.94 -17.09 -10.39
CA PRO A 267 -20.28 -17.24 -9.83
C PRO A 267 -20.22 -17.56 -8.33
N LEU A 268 -21.25 -17.13 -7.60
CA LEU A 268 -21.38 -17.41 -6.16
C LEU A 268 -21.35 -18.93 -5.90
N ASN A 269 -20.61 -19.34 -4.88
CA ASN A 269 -20.43 -20.75 -4.48
C ASN A 269 -19.77 -21.67 -5.52
N SER A 270 -19.20 -21.14 -6.61
CA SER A 270 -18.35 -21.93 -7.51
C SER A 270 -17.09 -22.44 -6.82
N GLU A 271 -16.40 -23.42 -7.41
CA GLU A 271 -15.12 -23.94 -6.89
C GLU A 271 -14.08 -22.83 -6.73
N LYS A 272 -13.91 -21.99 -7.76
CA LYS A 272 -13.04 -20.81 -7.70
C LYS A 272 -13.45 -19.83 -6.60
N PHE A 273 -14.76 -19.63 -6.39
CA PHE A 273 -15.24 -18.77 -5.30
C PHE A 273 -14.80 -19.31 -3.93
N ASN A 274 -14.99 -20.61 -3.69
CA ASN A 274 -14.61 -21.22 -2.41
C ASN A 274 -13.09 -21.27 -2.23
N ALA A 275 -12.33 -21.58 -3.29
CA ALA A 275 -10.86 -21.51 -3.27
C ALA A 275 -10.38 -20.09 -2.91
N GLY A 276 -11.03 -19.06 -3.45
CA GLY A 276 -10.77 -17.66 -3.14
C GLY A 276 -11.00 -17.28 -1.68
N LEU A 277 -11.98 -17.90 -1.01
CA LEU A 277 -12.21 -17.70 0.41
C LEU A 277 -11.21 -18.48 1.28
N GLU A 278 -10.82 -19.68 0.85
CA GLU A 278 -9.84 -20.51 1.55
C GLU A 278 -8.46 -19.86 1.56
N GLN A 279 -8.01 -19.31 0.42
CA GLN A 279 -6.74 -18.56 0.37
C GLN A 279 -6.75 -17.37 1.34
N PHE A 280 -7.85 -16.60 1.40
CA PHE A 280 -7.97 -15.43 2.27
C PHE A 280 -7.92 -15.82 3.73
N ALA A 281 -8.77 -16.78 4.11
CA ALA A 281 -8.85 -17.26 5.48
C ALA A 281 -7.50 -17.84 5.94
N GLY A 282 -6.84 -18.63 5.08
CA GLY A 282 -5.53 -19.19 5.39
C GLY A 282 -4.45 -18.13 5.52
N ASN A 283 -4.38 -17.18 4.57
CA ASN A 283 -3.38 -16.12 4.59
C ASN A 283 -3.58 -15.17 5.78
N LEU A 284 -4.81 -14.74 6.05
CA LEU A 284 -5.10 -13.90 7.21
C LEU A 284 -4.82 -14.62 8.52
N ARG A 285 -5.15 -15.92 8.64
CA ARG A 285 -4.80 -16.72 9.83
C ARG A 285 -3.28 -16.78 10.03
N ASP A 286 -2.51 -17.01 8.98
CA ASP A 286 -1.04 -17.06 9.10
C ASP A 286 -0.45 -15.69 9.46
N ILE A 287 -1.01 -14.59 8.94
CA ILE A 287 -0.64 -13.22 9.33
C ILE A 287 -0.89 -12.99 10.82
N LEU A 288 -2.08 -13.32 11.31
CA LEU A 288 -2.45 -13.16 12.73
C LEU A 288 -1.60 -14.07 13.64
N THR A 289 -1.26 -15.27 13.18
CA THR A 289 -0.35 -16.18 13.88
C THR A 289 1.04 -15.58 14.01
N LEU A 290 1.62 -15.08 12.90
CA LEU A 290 2.94 -14.44 12.92
C LEU A 290 2.98 -13.21 13.84
N ALA A 291 1.93 -12.39 13.84
CA ALA A 291 1.85 -11.22 14.71
C ALA A 291 1.74 -11.62 16.19
N LYS A 292 0.88 -12.59 16.51
CA LYS A 292 0.71 -13.14 17.86
C LYS A 292 1.99 -13.78 18.40
N ASP A 293 2.70 -14.56 17.57
CA ASP A 293 3.97 -15.20 17.94
C ASP A 293 5.09 -14.18 18.24
N ASN A 294 4.91 -12.92 17.81
CA ASN A 294 5.85 -11.82 18.05
C ASN A 294 5.29 -10.76 19.03
N ASP A 295 4.19 -11.05 19.72
CA ASP A 295 3.52 -10.16 20.68
C ASP A 295 3.14 -8.78 20.08
N VAL A 296 2.74 -8.76 18.80
CA VAL A 296 2.33 -7.54 18.09
C VAL A 296 0.81 -7.52 17.93
N PRO A 297 0.09 -6.53 18.49
CA PRO A 297 -1.35 -6.42 18.33
C PRO A 297 -1.74 -6.10 16.88
N VAL A 298 -2.91 -6.60 16.46
CA VAL A 298 -3.45 -6.37 15.12
C VAL A 298 -4.87 -5.82 15.22
N ILE A 299 -5.17 -4.80 14.42
CA ILE A 299 -6.55 -4.31 14.26
C ILE A 299 -6.94 -4.47 12.79
N VAL A 300 -8.05 -5.16 12.54
CA VAL A 300 -8.53 -5.44 11.17
C VAL A 300 -9.86 -4.73 10.91
N GLY A 301 -9.91 -3.92 9.87
CA GLY A 301 -11.16 -3.31 9.41
C GLY A 301 -11.95 -4.27 8.52
N ASP A 302 -13.25 -4.39 8.77
CA ASP A 302 -14.15 -4.99 7.77
C ASP A 302 -14.29 -4.06 6.56
N LEU A 303 -14.77 -4.61 5.45
CA LEU A 303 -14.77 -3.92 4.17
C LEU A 303 -16.13 -3.30 3.87
N ALA A 304 -16.13 -2.00 3.56
CA ALA A 304 -17.29 -1.30 3.02
C ALA A 304 -17.23 -1.25 1.48
N SER A 305 -18.39 -1.18 0.83
CA SER A 305 -18.48 -0.99 -0.63
C SER A 305 -19.66 -0.09 -0.99
N ASN A 306 -19.67 0.41 -2.22
CA ASN A 306 -20.82 1.13 -2.74
C ASN A 306 -21.91 0.11 -3.11
N LEU A 307 -22.99 0.13 -2.33
CA LEU A 307 -24.11 -0.80 -2.48
C LEU A 307 -25.21 -0.19 -3.34
N LYS A 308 -25.65 1.03 -3.01
CA LYS A 308 -26.86 1.64 -3.58
C LYS A 308 -26.66 2.28 -4.94
N ASP A 309 -25.49 2.85 -5.21
CA ASP A 309 -25.24 3.69 -6.38
C ASP A 309 -24.38 2.99 -7.44
N GLN A 310 -24.08 1.70 -7.24
CA GLN A 310 -23.29 0.89 -8.15
C GLN A 310 -23.97 -0.46 -8.44
N LYS A 311 -24.55 -0.56 -9.64
CA LYS A 311 -25.12 -1.80 -10.18
C LYS A 311 -24.06 -2.91 -10.30
N PRO A 312 -24.43 -4.20 -10.17
CA PRO A 312 -23.56 -5.31 -10.52
C PRO A 312 -22.98 -5.16 -11.93
N PHE A 313 -21.70 -5.45 -12.10
CA PHE A 313 -21.06 -5.37 -13.42
C PHE A 313 -21.46 -6.55 -14.30
N ILE A 314 -21.40 -7.77 -13.76
CA ILE A 314 -21.69 -8.99 -14.52
C ILE A 314 -22.80 -9.77 -13.84
N SER A 315 -23.95 -9.84 -14.52
CA SER A 315 -25.16 -10.49 -14.03
C SER A 315 -25.44 -11.76 -14.84
N ILE A 316 -25.11 -12.91 -14.26
CA ILE A 316 -25.31 -14.24 -14.87
C ILE A 316 -26.32 -15.08 -14.06
N SER A 317 -26.79 -16.18 -14.64
CA SER A 317 -27.61 -17.17 -13.94
C SER A 317 -26.77 -17.88 -12.86
N THR A 318 -27.28 -17.91 -11.63
CA THR A 318 -26.67 -18.63 -10.49
C THR A 318 -27.73 -19.57 -9.91
N PRO A 319 -27.46 -20.89 -9.78
CA PRO A 319 -28.45 -21.84 -9.29
C PRO A 319 -29.07 -21.44 -7.95
N GLY A 320 -30.40 -21.39 -7.88
CA GLY A 320 -31.15 -21.03 -6.68
C GLY A 320 -31.33 -19.53 -6.43
N TYR A 321 -30.84 -18.66 -7.32
CA TYR A 321 -30.95 -17.20 -7.17
C TYR A 321 -31.55 -16.54 -8.41
N LYS A 322 -32.21 -15.40 -8.20
CA LYS A 322 -32.44 -14.43 -9.29
C LYS A 322 -31.10 -13.87 -9.75
N THR A 323 -31.06 -13.30 -10.96
CA THR A 323 -29.83 -12.68 -11.47
C THR A 323 -29.47 -11.44 -10.64
N ALA A 324 -28.18 -11.09 -10.58
CA ALA A 324 -27.70 -9.94 -9.79
C ALA A 324 -28.45 -8.64 -10.14
N ASN A 325 -28.73 -8.41 -11.42
CA ASN A 325 -29.49 -7.25 -11.88
C ASN A 325 -30.94 -7.26 -11.37
N GLN A 326 -31.64 -8.39 -11.42
CA GLN A 326 -33.01 -8.48 -10.91
C GLN A 326 -33.07 -8.19 -9.42
N VAL A 327 -32.13 -8.75 -8.64
CA VAL A 327 -32.04 -8.50 -7.20
C VAL A 327 -31.74 -7.03 -6.91
N TYR A 328 -30.88 -6.40 -7.71
CA TYR A 328 -30.56 -4.97 -7.57
C TYR A 328 -31.78 -4.08 -7.83
N GLU A 329 -32.55 -4.34 -8.89
CA GLU A 329 -33.78 -3.57 -9.18
C GLU A 329 -34.83 -3.75 -8.07
N GLU A 330 -34.94 -4.96 -7.50
CA GLU A 330 -35.78 -5.20 -6.31
C GLU A 330 -35.30 -4.40 -5.10
N ALA A 331 -33.99 -4.30 -4.87
CA ALA A 331 -33.42 -3.49 -3.80
C ALA A 331 -33.78 -1.99 -3.95
N ILE A 332 -33.72 -1.47 -5.17
CA ILE A 332 -34.12 -0.09 -5.49
C ILE A 332 -35.61 0.13 -5.22
N LEU A 333 -36.46 -0.83 -5.57
CA LEU A 333 -37.91 -0.75 -5.32
C LEU A 333 -38.22 -0.74 -3.81
N GLU A 334 -37.60 -1.64 -3.04
CA GLU A 334 -37.77 -1.68 -1.59
C GLU A 334 -37.27 -0.39 -0.92
N LEU A 335 -36.18 0.20 -1.43
CA LEU A 335 -35.69 1.48 -0.92
C LEU A 335 -36.68 2.62 -1.21
N LYS A 336 -37.25 2.67 -2.42
CA LYS A 336 -38.30 3.65 -2.78
C LYS A 336 -39.55 3.52 -1.90
N ASN A 337 -39.85 2.30 -1.45
CA ASN A 337 -40.94 2.00 -0.52
C ASN A 337 -40.58 2.23 0.95
N ASN A 338 -39.43 2.87 1.24
CA ASN A 338 -38.89 3.10 2.59
C ASN A 338 -38.62 1.82 3.41
N ASN A 339 -38.50 0.65 2.78
CA ASN A 339 -38.14 -0.60 3.42
C ASN A 339 -36.60 -0.79 3.42
N VAL A 340 -35.91 0.09 4.16
CA VAL A 340 -34.44 0.15 4.19
C VAL A 340 -33.78 -1.19 4.58
N PRO A 341 -34.24 -1.94 5.61
CA PRO A 341 -33.59 -3.21 5.98
C PRO A 341 -33.64 -4.27 4.88
N LYS A 342 -34.77 -4.39 4.18
CA LYS A 342 -34.91 -5.34 3.07
C LYS A 342 -34.12 -4.87 1.85
N ALA A 343 -34.16 -3.58 1.53
CA ALA A 343 -33.37 -3.00 0.46
C ALA A 343 -31.87 -3.24 0.66
N LYS A 344 -31.34 -2.95 1.86
CA LYS A 344 -29.95 -3.21 2.23
C LYS A 344 -29.57 -4.68 2.04
N SER A 345 -30.42 -5.61 2.50
CA SER A 345 -30.19 -7.05 2.34
C SER A 345 -30.14 -7.45 0.87
N LEU A 346 -31.03 -6.90 0.04
CA LEU A 346 -31.05 -7.16 -1.40
C LEU A 346 -29.86 -6.54 -2.12
N PHE A 347 -29.41 -5.33 -1.77
CA PHE A 347 -28.19 -4.75 -2.36
C PHE A 347 -26.95 -5.60 -2.04
N ARG A 348 -26.84 -6.11 -0.81
CA ARG A 348 -25.75 -7.03 -0.42
C ARG A 348 -25.81 -8.33 -1.22
N LEU A 349 -27.00 -8.91 -1.38
CA LEU A 349 -27.18 -10.09 -2.22
C LEU A 349 -26.84 -9.81 -3.69
N ALA A 350 -27.25 -8.67 -4.24
CA ALA A 350 -26.93 -8.28 -5.60
C ALA A 350 -25.41 -8.13 -5.81
N LYS A 351 -24.70 -7.51 -4.85
CA LYS A 351 -23.23 -7.47 -4.81
C LYS A 351 -22.63 -8.87 -4.77
N ASP A 352 -23.15 -9.76 -3.92
CA ASP A 352 -22.65 -11.13 -3.80
C ASP A 352 -23.01 -12.01 -5.01
N LEU A 353 -23.99 -11.62 -5.83
CA LEU A 353 -24.32 -12.28 -7.09
C LEU A 353 -23.58 -11.68 -8.29
N ASP A 354 -22.93 -10.52 -8.13
CA ASP A 354 -22.05 -9.94 -9.15
C ASP A 354 -20.92 -10.93 -9.44
N ALA A 355 -20.91 -11.49 -10.65
CA ALA A 355 -19.92 -12.48 -11.03
C ALA A 355 -18.55 -11.86 -11.32
N LEU A 356 -18.47 -10.53 -11.37
CA LEU A 356 -17.21 -9.80 -11.35
C LEU A 356 -16.87 -9.35 -9.92
N ARG A 357 -16.15 -10.23 -9.23
CA ARG A 357 -15.74 -10.16 -7.81
C ARG A 357 -14.69 -9.09 -7.49
N PHE A 358 -14.88 -7.84 -7.89
CA PHE A 358 -14.04 -6.73 -7.41
C PHE A 358 -14.48 -6.19 -6.05
N ARG A 359 -15.78 -6.28 -5.73
CA ARG A 359 -16.28 -6.05 -4.37
C ARG A 359 -16.12 -7.34 -3.56
N ALA A 360 -15.62 -7.22 -2.34
CA ALA A 360 -15.53 -8.36 -1.43
C ALA A 360 -16.95 -8.90 -1.14
N PRO A 361 -17.16 -10.23 -1.23
CA PRO A 361 -18.42 -10.83 -0.82
C PRO A 361 -18.60 -10.74 0.70
N GLU A 362 -19.84 -10.85 1.20
CA GLU A 362 -20.12 -10.77 2.64
C GLU A 362 -19.31 -11.79 3.46
N LYS A 363 -19.03 -12.97 2.86
CA LYS A 363 -18.21 -14.02 3.47
C LYS A 363 -16.80 -13.55 3.87
N ILE A 364 -16.20 -12.56 3.18
CA ILE A 364 -14.90 -11.99 3.57
C ILE A 364 -15.00 -11.29 4.93
N ASN A 365 -16.00 -10.44 5.13
CA ASN A 365 -16.23 -9.79 6.43
C ASN A 365 -16.56 -10.80 7.53
N THR A 366 -17.28 -11.88 7.21
CA THR A 366 -17.49 -12.99 8.15
C THR A 366 -16.18 -13.66 8.56
N ILE A 367 -15.26 -13.91 7.61
CA ILE A 367 -13.95 -14.50 7.88
C ILE A 367 -13.11 -13.55 8.75
N ILE A 368 -13.05 -12.26 8.43
CA ILE A 368 -12.33 -11.25 9.22
C ILE A 368 -12.81 -11.29 10.68
N ASN A 369 -14.13 -11.18 10.90
CA ASN A 369 -14.71 -11.16 12.24
C ASN A 369 -14.48 -12.48 12.99
N SER A 370 -14.60 -13.62 12.31
CA SER A 370 -14.37 -14.92 12.91
C SER A 370 -12.91 -15.10 13.34
N LEU A 371 -11.96 -14.72 12.49
CA LEU A 371 -10.53 -14.87 12.78
C LEU A 371 -10.07 -13.88 13.87
N CYS A 372 -10.51 -12.63 13.84
CA CYS A 372 -10.15 -11.69 14.90
C CYS A 372 -10.69 -12.17 16.26
N LYS A 373 -11.92 -12.71 16.30
CA LYS A 373 -12.45 -13.36 17.50
C LYS A 373 -11.63 -14.59 17.94
N GLU A 374 -11.19 -15.43 17.00
CA GLU A 374 -10.34 -16.60 17.26
C GLU A 374 -8.99 -16.20 17.88
N PHE A 375 -8.39 -15.11 17.41
CA PHE A 375 -7.10 -14.61 17.85
C PHE A 375 -7.17 -13.60 19.01
N ASN A 376 -8.37 -13.19 19.42
CA ASN A 376 -8.61 -12.13 20.39
C ASN A 376 -8.04 -10.77 19.94
N GLU A 377 -8.19 -10.47 18.66
CA GLU A 377 -7.84 -9.19 18.03
C GLU A 377 -9.10 -8.35 17.79
N GLU A 378 -8.93 -7.04 17.66
CA GLU A 378 -10.04 -6.11 17.48
C GLU A 378 -10.45 -5.96 16.01
N THR A 379 -11.76 -5.82 15.77
CA THR A 379 -12.29 -5.48 14.45
C THR A 379 -12.88 -4.07 14.40
N VAL A 380 -12.68 -3.39 13.27
CA VAL A 380 -13.30 -2.08 13.01
C VAL A 380 -14.51 -2.27 12.10
N PRO A 381 -15.75 -1.94 12.55
CA PRO A 381 -16.98 -2.16 11.80
C PRO A 381 -17.24 -1.04 10.77
N ILE A 382 -16.34 -0.87 9.81
CA ILE A 382 -16.38 0.16 8.76
C ILE A 382 -17.64 0.06 7.91
N ASP A 383 -18.05 -1.15 7.53
CA ASP A 383 -19.24 -1.40 6.71
C ASP A 383 -20.52 -0.89 7.38
N SER A 384 -20.69 -1.22 8.66
CA SER A 384 -21.83 -0.75 9.45
C SER A 384 -21.75 0.76 9.74
N LEU A 385 -20.55 1.31 9.95
CA LEU A 385 -20.33 2.74 10.12
C LEU A 385 -20.74 3.53 8.87
N PHE A 386 -20.39 3.03 7.68
CA PHE A 386 -20.71 3.69 6.42
C PHE A 386 -22.22 3.68 6.15
N ASP A 387 -22.90 2.59 6.46
CA ASP A 387 -24.36 2.52 6.41
C ASP A 387 -24.98 3.53 7.38
N PHE A 388 -24.49 3.60 8.62
CA PHE A 388 -25.01 4.50 9.66
C PHE A 388 -24.87 5.99 9.29
N ILE A 389 -23.73 6.38 8.72
CA ILE A 389 -23.46 7.77 8.30
C ILE A 389 -24.21 8.14 7.01
N SER A 390 -24.60 7.16 6.21
CA SER A 390 -25.24 7.42 4.93
C SER A 390 -26.69 7.86 5.12
N PRO A 391 -27.14 8.96 4.47
CA PRO A 391 -28.50 9.47 4.68
C PRO A 391 -29.62 8.46 4.40
N SER A 392 -29.39 7.51 3.48
CA SER A 392 -30.34 6.43 3.16
C SER A 392 -30.21 5.19 4.07
N GLY A 393 -29.32 5.19 5.05
CA GLY A 393 -28.96 4.00 5.84
C GLY A 393 -28.20 2.93 5.05
N ILE A 394 -27.69 3.27 3.85
CA ILE A 394 -27.01 2.36 2.91
C ILE A 394 -25.87 3.11 2.25
N ALA A 395 -24.66 2.56 2.31
CA ALA A 395 -23.45 3.14 1.72
C ALA A 395 -23.57 3.36 0.20
N GLY A 396 -23.11 4.53 -0.26
CA GLY A 396 -23.16 4.95 -1.66
C GLY A 396 -22.12 6.00 -2.03
N ASN A 397 -22.42 6.80 -3.07
CA ASN A 397 -21.53 7.83 -3.62
C ASN A 397 -21.21 8.97 -2.63
N ASN A 398 -21.98 9.09 -1.55
CA ASN A 398 -21.70 10.03 -0.46
C ASN A 398 -20.37 9.72 0.26
N LEU A 399 -19.93 8.45 0.27
CA LEU A 399 -18.69 8.01 0.91
C LEU A 399 -17.74 7.26 -0.02
N MET A 400 -18.17 6.90 -1.23
CA MET A 400 -17.39 6.15 -2.22
C MET A 400 -17.25 6.92 -3.53
N VAL A 401 -16.12 6.77 -4.22
CA VAL A 401 -15.91 7.36 -5.57
C VAL A 401 -16.28 6.41 -6.69
N ASP A 402 -16.28 5.10 -6.42
CA ASP A 402 -16.67 4.05 -7.35
C ASP A 402 -17.37 2.90 -6.60
N HIS A 403 -17.23 1.67 -7.08
CA HIS A 403 -17.77 0.47 -6.45
C HIS A 403 -17.20 0.11 -5.06
N LEU A 404 -15.98 0.52 -4.70
CA LEU A 404 -15.34 0.10 -3.43
C LEU A 404 -14.34 1.09 -2.82
N HIS A 405 -13.86 2.08 -3.59
CA HIS A 405 -12.87 3.03 -3.11
C HIS A 405 -13.58 4.19 -2.38
N PRO A 406 -13.20 4.48 -1.12
CA PRO A 406 -13.72 5.63 -0.41
C PRO A 406 -13.36 6.96 -1.09
N ASN A 407 -14.25 7.94 -0.94
CA ASN A 407 -13.89 9.34 -1.15
C ASN A 407 -13.07 9.86 0.04
N LEU A 408 -12.53 11.08 -0.05
CA LEU A 408 -11.71 11.65 1.04
C LEU A 408 -12.43 11.62 2.40
N LYS A 409 -13.75 11.91 2.43
CA LYS A 409 -14.54 11.84 3.66
C LYS A 409 -14.64 10.41 4.18
N GLY A 410 -14.86 9.44 3.30
CA GLY A 410 -14.84 8.02 3.64
C GLY A 410 -13.50 7.59 4.24
N TYR A 411 -12.37 8.02 3.67
CA TYR A 411 -11.05 7.72 4.24
C TYR A 411 -10.81 8.35 5.62
N GLN A 412 -11.27 9.58 5.84
CA GLN A 412 -11.20 10.21 7.16
C GLN A 412 -12.05 9.44 8.19
N LEU A 413 -13.22 8.93 7.79
CA LEU A 413 -14.07 8.12 8.66
C LEU A 413 -13.44 6.76 8.98
N ILE A 414 -12.79 6.12 8.01
CA ILE A 414 -12.02 4.90 8.25
C ILE A 414 -10.90 5.18 9.26
N GLY A 415 -10.11 6.25 9.04
CA GLY A 415 -9.01 6.62 9.93
C GLY A 415 -9.49 6.95 11.34
N LYS A 416 -10.63 7.64 11.47
CA LYS A 416 -11.30 7.89 12.73
C LYS A 416 -11.67 6.60 13.45
N ALA A 417 -12.36 5.69 12.75
CA ALA A 417 -12.83 4.44 13.34
C ALA A 417 -11.67 3.54 13.81
N PHE A 418 -10.61 3.42 13.01
CA PHE A 418 -9.38 2.72 13.44
C PHE A 418 -8.79 3.37 14.70
N TYR A 419 -8.67 4.69 14.73
CA TYR A 419 -8.13 5.40 15.91
C TYR A 419 -8.99 5.20 17.16
N GLU A 420 -10.32 5.19 17.03
CA GLU A 420 -11.24 4.93 18.15
C GLU A 420 -11.07 3.51 18.70
N VAL A 421 -10.86 2.51 17.84
CA VAL A 421 -10.55 1.15 18.28
C VAL A 421 -9.16 1.06 18.91
N MET A 422 -8.17 1.79 18.38
CA MET A 422 -6.84 1.90 18.98
C MET A 422 -6.92 2.46 20.40
N GLU A 423 -7.71 3.52 20.61
CA GLU A 423 -7.90 4.14 21.93
C GLU A 423 -8.60 3.18 22.90
N LYS A 424 -9.72 2.59 22.48
CA LYS A 424 -10.47 1.63 23.28
C LYS A 424 -9.65 0.41 23.71
N SER A 425 -8.74 -0.05 22.85
CA SER A 425 -7.87 -1.20 23.11
C SER A 425 -6.55 -0.85 23.80
N GLY A 426 -6.29 0.42 24.10
CA GLY A 426 -5.04 0.87 24.72
C GLY A 426 -3.82 0.80 23.79
N ASN A 427 -4.02 0.70 22.48
CA ASN A 427 -2.99 0.66 21.46
C ASN A 427 -2.61 2.08 20.98
N LEU A 428 -2.17 2.89 21.93
CA LEU A 428 -1.72 4.28 21.74
C LEU A 428 -0.29 4.48 22.27
N PRO A 429 0.39 5.59 21.91
CA PRO A 429 1.68 5.93 22.49
C PRO A 429 1.67 5.88 24.02
N LYS A 430 2.61 5.14 24.61
CA LYS A 430 2.78 5.01 26.07
C LYS A 430 3.81 5.97 26.66
N ALA A 431 4.61 6.61 25.81
CA ALA A 431 5.70 7.49 26.22
C ALA A 431 5.23 8.90 26.61
N GLU A 432 4.00 9.28 26.25
CA GLU A 432 3.45 10.61 26.45
C GLU A 432 1.95 10.52 26.70
N GLU A 433 1.44 11.30 27.66
CA GLU A 433 0.00 11.48 27.86
C GLU A 433 -0.60 12.40 26.79
N PRO A 434 -1.83 12.13 26.31
CA PRO A 434 -2.46 12.92 25.25
C PRO A 434 -2.63 14.39 25.64
N LYS A 435 -2.14 15.30 24.81
CA LYS A 435 -2.18 16.77 25.06
C LYS A 435 -3.51 17.42 24.70
N ILE A 436 -4.37 16.70 23.99
CA ILE A 436 -5.62 17.22 23.44
C ILE A 436 -6.78 16.32 23.93
N PRO A 437 -7.85 16.88 24.52
CA PRO A 437 -9.03 16.12 24.92
C PRO A 437 -9.64 15.33 23.76
N PHE A 438 -9.97 14.05 24.00
CA PHE A 438 -10.44 13.12 22.95
C PHE A 438 -11.57 13.69 22.07
N VAL A 439 -12.57 14.35 22.70
CA VAL A 439 -13.76 14.89 22.04
C VAL A 439 -13.45 15.92 20.94
N ILE A 440 -12.33 16.65 21.02
CA ILE A 440 -11.96 17.66 20.02
C ILE A 440 -10.91 17.17 19.02
N GLN A 441 -10.29 16.02 19.24
CA GLN A 441 -9.17 15.53 18.42
C GLN A 441 -9.56 15.34 16.95
N ASP A 442 -10.73 14.73 16.69
CA ASP A 442 -11.24 14.48 15.33
C ASP A 442 -11.42 15.79 14.55
N SER A 443 -12.10 16.78 15.15
CA SER A 443 -12.32 18.07 14.49
C SER A 443 -11.01 18.78 14.16
N LEU A 444 -10.02 18.73 15.06
CA LEU A 444 -8.70 19.30 14.82
C LEU A 444 -7.93 18.54 13.75
N THR A 445 -8.04 17.21 13.72
CA THR A 445 -7.38 16.37 12.71
C THR A 445 -7.92 16.65 11.31
N VAL A 446 -9.25 16.78 11.17
CA VAL A 446 -9.89 17.13 9.89
C VAL A 446 -9.50 18.54 9.45
N ALA A 447 -9.48 19.51 10.37
CA ALA A 447 -9.11 20.89 10.07
C ALA A 447 -7.64 21.06 9.64
N ASN A 448 -6.75 20.22 10.17
CA ASN A 448 -5.32 20.23 9.86
C ASN A 448 -4.91 19.09 8.89
N PHE A 449 -5.86 18.51 8.16
CA PHE A 449 -5.56 17.39 7.27
C PHE A 449 -4.75 17.86 6.05
N MET A 450 -3.55 17.28 5.87
CA MET A 450 -2.62 17.66 4.81
C MET A 450 -3.11 17.16 3.44
N PHE A 451 -3.84 18.02 2.72
CA PHE A 451 -4.43 17.69 1.41
C PHE A 451 -4.64 18.94 0.56
N THR A 452 -4.24 18.89 -0.72
CA THR A 452 -4.36 20.02 -1.67
C THR A 452 -5.51 19.85 -2.66
N ASP A 453 -5.81 20.95 -3.36
CA ASP A 453 -6.65 20.92 -4.55
C ASP A 453 -6.02 20.08 -5.67
N LEU A 454 -4.69 20.09 -5.83
CA LEU A 454 -3.98 19.20 -6.74
C LEU A 454 -4.23 17.72 -6.43
N ASP A 455 -4.15 17.30 -5.16
CA ASP A 455 -4.44 15.92 -4.76
C ASP A 455 -5.89 15.52 -5.13
N SER A 456 -6.85 16.42 -4.90
CA SER A 456 -8.25 16.23 -5.28
C SER A 456 -8.42 16.10 -6.80
N THR A 457 -7.79 16.99 -7.57
CA THR A 457 -7.85 17.02 -9.03
C THR A 457 -7.22 15.77 -9.64
N ILE A 458 -6.06 15.34 -9.13
CA ILE A 458 -5.41 14.08 -9.50
C ILE A 458 -6.36 12.90 -9.20
N GLY A 459 -6.88 12.82 -7.98
CA GLY A 459 -7.76 11.71 -7.59
C GLY A 459 -9.02 11.62 -8.45
N ASN A 460 -9.66 12.76 -8.71
CA ASN A 460 -10.82 12.84 -9.60
C ASN A 460 -10.46 12.40 -11.03
N GLY A 461 -9.32 12.84 -11.56
CA GLY A 461 -8.86 12.46 -12.89
C GLY A 461 -8.51 10.97 -13.01
N ILE A 462 -7.89 10.39 -11.98
CA ILE A 462 -7.65 8.94 -11.89
C ILE A 462 -8.97 8.18 -11.95
N ILE A 463 -10.01 8.62 -11.23
CA ILE A 463 -11.34 7.99 -11.26
C ILE A 463 -12.02 8.18 -12.61
N THR A 464 -11.88 9.33 -13.26
CA THR A 464 -12.36 9.53 -14.63
C THR A 464 -11.71 8.53 -15.58
N LEU A 465 -10.40 8.30 -15.46
CA LEU A 465 -9.70 7.32 -16.30
C LEU A 465 -10.14 5.89 -15.98
N LEU A 466 -10.30 5.54 -14.70
CA LEU A 466 -10.77 4.23 -14.26
C LEU A 466 -12.17 3.93 -14.83
N LYS A 467 -13.10 4.88 -14.71
CA LYS A 467 -14.48 4.75 -15.18
C LYS A 467 -14.63 4.86 -16.69
N ASN A 468 -13.58 5.25 -17.40
CA ASN A 468 -13.55 5.29 -18.87
C ASN A 468 -13.18 3.93 -19.50
N ASP A 469 -12.85 2.92 -18.69
CA ASP A 469 -12.50 1.59 -19.18
C ASP A 469 -13.43 0.49 -18.63
N TRP A 470 -13.32 -0.70 -19.19
CA TRP A 470 -14.02 -1.88 -18.67
C TRP A 470 -13.64 -2.12 -17.19
N PRO A 471 -14.58 -2.50 -16.31
CA PRO A 471 -15.98 -2.87 -16.57
C PRO A 471 -17.00 -1.72 -16.46
N PHE A 472 -16.56 -0.46 -16.33
CA PHE A 472 -17.47 0.69 -16.23
C PHE A 472 -18.04 1.11 -17.59
N THR A 473 -17.29 0.87 -18.66
CA THR A 473 -17.70 1.03 -20.05
C THR A 473 -17.57 -0.29 -20.81
N GLU A 474 -18.22 -0.39 -21.96
CA GLU A 474 -18.00 -1.50 -22.87
C GLU A 474 -16.58 -1.47 -23.44
N LYS A 475 -16.00 -2.65 -23.69
CA LYS A 475 -14.64 -2.76 -24.23
C LYS A 475 -14.53 -2.05 -25.57
N GLY A 476 -13.44 -1.30 -25.75
CA GLY A 476 -13.18 -0.53 -26.97
C GLY A 476 -13.84 0.85 -27.01
N ASN A 477 -14.72 1.19 -26.05
CA ASN A 477 -15.34 2.51 -25.96
C ASN A 477 -14.52 3.52 -25.13
N SER A 478 -13.32 3.13 -24.69
CA SER A 478 -12.44 3.96 -23.88
C SER A 478 -11.91 5.15 -24.69
N GLN A 479 -12.12 6.37 -24.18
CA GLN A 479 -11.61 7.60 -24.80
C GLN A 479 -10.14 7.84 -24.45
N SER A 480 -9.43 8.58 -25.31
CA SER A 480 -8.06 9.03 -25.03
C SER A 480 -8.04 10.11 -23.95
N THR A 481 -6.91 10.22 -23.23
CA THR A 481 -6.71 11.24 -22.19
C THR A 481 -6.96 12.67 -22.70
N LYS A 482 -6.54 12.97 -23.93
CA LYS A 482 -6.76 14.27 -24.60
C LYS A 482 -8.24 14.63 -24.74
N ASN A 483 -9.12 13.64 -24.91
CA ASN A 483 -10.55 13.85 -25.04
C ASN A 483 -11.24 13.97 -23.67
N LEU A 484 -10.77 13.20 -22.69
CA LEU A 484 -11.31 13.17 -21.33
C LEU A 484 -11.00 14.45 -20.55
N PHE A 485 -9.77 14.95 -20.66
CA PHE A 485 -9.29 16.05 -19.84
C PHE A 485 -9.19 17.33 -20.66
N LYS A 486 -9.89 18.37 -20.19
CA LYS A 486 -9.82 19.73 -20.73
C LYS A 486 -9.34 20.67 -19.61
N PRO A 487 -8.01 20.81 -19.40
CA PRO A 487 -7.47 21.63 -18.32
C PRO A 487 -7.99 23.06 -18.37
N LYS A 488 -8.52 23.56 -17.26
CA LYS A 488 -9.05 24.94 -17.14
C LYS A 488 -8.06 25.87 -16.46
N ASN A 489 -7.16 25.31 -15.67
CA ASN A 489 -6.13 26.04 -14.94
C ASN A 489 -4.83 25.20 -14.91
N PHE A 490 -3.78 25.76 -14.31
CA PHE A 490 -2.47 25.10 -14.27
C PHE A 490 -2.45 23.86 -13.36
N ILE A 491 -3.29 23.79 -12.32
CA ILE A 491 -3.42 22.59 -11.47
C ILE A 491 -3.98 21.44 -12.28
N ASP A 492 -4.99 21.69 -13.12
CA ASP A 492 -5.52 20.68 -14.04
C ASP A 492 -4.44 20.20 -15.02
N SER A 493 -3.61 21.12 -15.54
CA SER A 493 -2.51 20.77 -16.44
C SER A 493 -1.48 19.86 -15.76
N ILE A 494 -1.05 20.22 -14.55
CA ILE A 494 -0.11 19.42 -13.75
C ILE A 494 -0.72 18.05 -13.43
N ALA A 495 -1.99 18.00 -13.04
CA ALA A 495 -2.69 16.75 -12.75
C ALA A 495 -2.72 15.82 -13.97
N VAL A 496 -2.97 16.35 -15.17
CA VAL A 496 -2.94 15.57 -16.41
C VAL A 496 -1.53 15.04 -16.70
N GLU A 497 -0.47 15.84 -16.50
CA GLU A 497 0.90 15.37 -16.68
C GLU A 497 1.24 14.20 -15.74
N TYR A 498 0.78 14.26 -14.49
CA TYR A 498 0.92 13.16 -13.53
C TYR A 498 0.13 11.92 -13.94
N ILE A 499 -1.14 12.08 -14.34
CA ILE A 499 -2.00 10.96 -14.78
C ILE A 499 -1.43 10.26 -16.03
N GLU A 500 -0.84 11.04 -16.94
CA GLU A 500 -0.13 10.54 -18.12
C GLU A 500 1.27 9.97 -17.80
N LYS A 501 1.64 9.90 -16.51
CA LYS A 501 2.92 9.39 -16.00
C LYS A 501 4.16 10.12 -16.54
N LYS A 502 4.02 11.40 -16.90
CA LYS A 502 5.13 12.24 -17.37
C LYS A 502 5.99 12.79 -16.24
N ILE A 503 5.39 12.93 -15.06
CA ILE A 503 6.02 13.49 -13.87
C ILE A 503 5.66 12.63 -12.64
N SER A 504 6.52 12.62 -11.63
CA SER A 504 6.20 11.99 -10.34
C SER A 504 5.20 12.82 -9.53
N TRP A 505 4.65 12.25 -8.46
CA TRP A 505 3.80 13.00 -7.53
C TRP A 505 4.59 14.16 -6.86
N ALA A 506 5.85 13.91 -6.50
CA ALA A 506 6.73 14.93 -5.94
C ALA A 506 7.01 16.07 -6.94
N ASP A 507 7.22 15.73 -8.21
CA ASP A 507 7.36 16.72 -9.29
C ASP A 507 6.08 17.53 -9.47
N ALA A 508 4.90 16.91 -9.41
CA ALA A 508 3.61 17.59 -9.52
C ALA A 508 3.44 18.65 -8.43
N HIS A 509 3.70 18.30 -7.17
CA HIS A 509 3.65 19.27 -6.06
C HIS A 509 4.75 20.33 -6.15
N THR A 510 5.95 19.98 -6.61
CA THR A 510 7.03 20.93 -6.84
C THR A 510 6.65 21.95 -7.92
N ASN A 511 6.11 21.49 -9.05
CA ASN A 511 5.65 22.33 -10.15
C ASN A 511 4.51 23.25 -9.71
N ALA A 512 3.58 22.75 -8.91
CA ALA A 512 2.50 23.55 -8.34
C ALA A 512 3.06 24.63 -7.40
N ALA A 513 3.96 24.25 -6.48
CA ALA A 513 4.63 25.17 -5.56
C ALA A 513 5.34 26.31 -6.33
N ILE A 514 6.12 25.97 -7.36
CA ILE A 514 6.83 26.97 -8.20
C ILE A 514 5.84 27.88 -8.93
N THR A 515 4.75 27.33 -9.44
CA THR A 515 3.77 28.14 -10.17
C THR A 515 3.04 29.11 -9.25
N TYR A 516 2.66 28.68 -8.04
CA TYR A 516 2.12 29.58 -7.03
C TYR A 516 3.12 30.64 -6.59
N LEU A 517 4.38 30.25 -6.41
CA LEU A 517 5.48 31.19 -6.12
C LEU A 517 5.56 32.25 -7.22
N LYS A 518 5.59 31.88 -8.50
CA LYS A 518 5.62 32.83 -9.62
C LYS A 518 4.40 33.76 -9.69
N ARG A 519 3.26 33.33 -9.15
CA ARG A 519 2.02 34.12 -9.03
C ARG A 519 1.94 34.96 -7.76
N ASP A 520 3.00 34.96 -6.94
CA ASP A 520 3.08 35.64 -5.64
C ASP A 520 2.07 35.12 -4.60
N ASP A 521 1.57 33.89 -4.79
CA ASP A 521 0.68 33.21 -3.85
C ASP A 521 1.49 32.35 -2.87
N MET A 522 1.96 33.00 -1.82
CA MET A 522 2.84 32.36 -0.83
C MET A 522 2.12 31.28 -0.02
N ASN A 523 0.83 31.43 0.24
CA ASN A 523 0.07 30.48 1.07
C ASN A 523 -0.04 29.12 0.39
N ASN A 524 -0.40 29.10 -0.90
CA ASN A 524 -0.47 27.84 -1.63
C ASN A 524 0.93 27.28 -1.94
N HIS A 525 1.92 28.15 -2.20
CA HIS A 525 3.31 27.73 -2.32
C HIS A 525 3.78 26.94 -1.08
N LEU A 526 3.59 27.51 0.12
CA LEU A 526 3.97 26.88 1.38
C LEU A 526 3.19 25.58 1.61
N LYS A 527 1.89 25.56 1.31
CA LYS A 527 1.05 24.35 1.43
C LYS A 527 1.62 23.16 0.63
N HIS A 528 2.06 23.39 -0.61
CA HIS A 528 2.66 22.33 -1.42
C HIS A 528 4.05 21.91 -0.90
N MET A 529 4.85 22.86 -0.41
CA MET A 529 6.16 22.56 0.19
C MET A 529 6.02 21.77 1.49
N ASP A 530 5.04 22.10 2.34
CA ASP A 530 4.78 21.36 3.58
C ASP A 530 4.34 19.93 3.31
N ILE A 531 3.53 19.70 2.27
CA ILE A 531 3.15 18.35 1.85
C ILE A 531 4.37 17.54 1.40
N LEU A 532 5.31 18.15 0.65
CA LEU A 532 6.56 17.51 0.26
C LEU A 532 7.40 17.14 1.48
N ILE A 533 7.55 18.04 2.45
CA ILE A 533 8.29 17.78 3.70
C ILE A 533 7.59 16.72 4.55
N TYR A 534 6.26 16.74 4.59
CA TYR A 534 5.46 15.77 5.35
C TYR A 534 5.57 14.34 4.79
N GLN A 535 5.55 14.21 3.45
CA GLN A 535 5.78 12.93 2.77
C GLN A 535 7.23 12.48 2.86
N TYR A 536 8.18 13.41 2.69
CA TYR A 536 9.63 13.14 2.70
C TYR A 536 10.30 13.83 3.88
N PRO A 537 10.17 13.31 5.13
CA PRO A 537 10.72 13.93 6.32
C PRO A 537 12.25 13.99 6.34
N VAL A 538 12.94 13.29 5.44
CA VAL A 538 14.37 13.50 5.18
C VAL A 538 14.70 14.93 4.75
N LEU A 539 13.74 15.64 4.15
CA LEU A 539 13.85 17.04 3.81
C LEU A 539 13.75 17.97 5.01
N LYS A 540 13.46 17.47 6.23
CA LYS A 540 13.43 18.09 7.58
C LYS A 540 12.81 19.48 7.77
N ASP A 541 13.19 20.44 6.95
CA ASP A 541 12.77 21.82 7.00
C ASP A 541 12.72 22.42 5.58
N TYR A 542 12.11 23.58 5.49
CA TYR A 542 11.91 24.26 4.22
C TYR A 542 13.23 24.63 3.51
N ASN A 543 14.28 25.01 4.23
CA ASN A 543 15.58 25.34 3.61
C ASN A 543 16.24 24.10 3.01
N THR A 544 16.18 22.97 3.72
CA THR A 544 16.70 21.69 3.25
C THR A 544 15.90 21.20 2.04
N ALA A 545 14.56 21.32 2.06
CA ALA A 545 13.71 21.04 0.91
C ALA A 545 14.06 21.90 -0.31
N LEU A 546 14.23 23.22 -0.12
CA LEU A 546 14.65 24.11 -1.18
C LEU A 546 16.02 23.77 -1.74
N LYS A 547 17.00 23.48 -0.87
CA LYS A 547 18.35 23.07 -1.28
C LYS A 547 18.27 21.80 -2.13
N TYR A 548 17.52 20.80 -1.68
CA TYR A 548 17.33 19.56 -2.42
C TYR A 548 16.71 19.81 -3.81
N LEU A 549 15.64 20.61 -3.87
CA LEU A 549 14.96 20.93 -5.13
C LEU A 549 15.84 21.79 -6.06
N TYR A 550 16.65 22.70 -5.51
CA TYR A 550 17.64 23.46 -6.26
C TYR A 550 18.73 22.56 -6.86
N GLU A 551 19.32 21.66 -6.07
CA GLU A 551 20.33 20.70 -6.55
C GLU A 551 19.77 19.77 -7.65
N LYS A 552 18.45 19.53 -7.65
CA LYS A 552 17.74 18.80 -8.71
C LYS A 552 17.31 19.67 -9.90
N ASN A 553 17.77 20.93 -9.97
CA ASN A 553 17.40 21.92 -10.97
C ASN A 553 15.87 22.12 -11.10
N LYS A 554 15.12 21.91 -10.01
CA LYS A 554 13.67 22.08 -9.99
C LYS A 554 13.28 23.51 -9.62
N ILE A 555 14.08 24.19 -8.81
CA ILE A 555 13.80 25.53 -8.29
C ILE A 555 14.96 26.47 -8.62
N ASP A 556 14.66 27.72 -9.00
CA ASP A 556 15.65 28.78 -9.22
C ASP A 556 15.83 29.63 -7.94
N PRO A 557 17.05 29.81 -7.40
CA PRO A 557 17.29 30.66 -6.24
C PRO A 557 16.84 32.11 -6.42
N ARG A 558 16.77 32.61 -7.67
CA ARG A 558 16.32 33.97 -7.99
C ARG A 558 14.83 34.18 -7.73
N ASP A 559 14.04 33.11 -7.66
CA ASP A 559 12.62 33.19 -7.33
C ASP A 559 12.36 33.58 -5.86
N PHE A 560 13.40 33.54 -5.01
CA PHE A 560 13.36 33.87 -3.59
C PHE A 560 13.84 35.30 -3.33
N THR A 561 12.97 36.27 -3.62
CA THR A 561 13.19 37.69 -3.28
C THR A 561 13.10 37.93 -1.77
N GLU A 562 13.53 39.11 -1.30
CA GLU A 562 13.48 39.50 0.12
C GLU A 562 12.06 39.42 0.70
N LYS A 563 11.04 39.85 -0.06
CA LYS A 563 9.62 39.68 0.27
C LYS A 563 9.31 38.22 0.63
N ARG A 564 9.75 37.30 -0.22
CA ARG A 564 9.42 35.88 -0.17
C ARG A 564 10.16 35.18 0.95
N ILE A 565 11.47 35.43 1.06
CA ILE A 565 12.29 34.97 2.17
C ILE A 565 11.69 35.46 3.50
N GLY A 566 11.27 36.73 3.56
CA GLY A 566 10.61 37.30 4.73
C GLY A 566 9.29 36.61 5.08
N ALA A 567 8.45 36.30 4.09
CA ALA A 567 7.20 35.57 4.30
C ALA A 567 7.44 34.11 4.74
N ILE A 568 8.44 33.43 4.16
CA ILE A 568 8.87 32.08 4.55
C ILE A 568 9.44 32.09 5.98
N ALA A 569 10.23 33.09 6.34
CA ALA A 569 10.76 33.26 7.69
C ALA A 569 9.62 33.48 8.70
N LEU A 570 8.63 34.29 8.34
CA LEU A 570 7.43 34.50 9.16
C LEU A 570 6.68 33.19 9.40
N TYR A 571 6.47 32.40 8.34
CA TYR A 571 5.83 31.09 8.40
C TYR A 571 6.58 30.14 9.33
N ASN A 572 7.91 30.09 9.21
CA ASN A 572 8.79 29.26 10.03
C ASN A 572 9.02 29.84 11.45
N LYS A 573 8.25 30.86 11.86
CA LYS A 573 8.36 31.53 13.16
C LYS A 573 9.74 32.15 13.45
N LYS A 574 10.54 32.40 12.41
CA LYS A 574 11.82 33.12 12.49
C LYS A 574 11.53 34.61 12.37
N TYR A 575 10.93 35.18 13.41
CA TYR A 575 10.37 36.54 13.36
C TYR A 575 11.43 37.62 13.12
N ASP A 576 12.64 37.45 13.66
CA ASP A 576 13.72 38.43 13.45
C ASP A 576 14.19 38.43 11.98
N ASP A 577 14.38 37.26 11.37
CA ASP A 577 14.66 37.12 9.93
C ASP A 577 13.50 37.69 9.10
N ALA A 578 12.26 37.40 9.49
CA ALA A 578 11.08 37.93 8.82
C ALA A 578 11.08 39.46 8.82
N ILE A 579 11.31 40.08 9.99
CA ILE A 579 11.40 41.53 10.13
C ILE A 579 12.53 42.10 9.27
N TYR A 580 13.71 41.47 9.28
CA TYR A 580 14.87 41.91 8.50
C TYR A 580 14.57 41.91 6.98
N TYR A 581 14.16 40.77 6.43
CA TYR A 581 13.94 40.62 5.00
C TYR A 581 12.69 41.38 4.51
N LEU A 582 11.60 41.40 5.28
CA LEU A 582 10.40 42.18 4.93
C LEU A 582 10.69 43.69 4.98
N SER A 583 11.50 44.15 5.94
CA SER A 583 11.89 45.58 6.00
C SER A 583 12.78 45.96 4.81
N LYS A 584 13.68 45.08 4.38
CA LYS A 584 14.51 45.29 3.18
C LYS A 584 13.67 45.32 1.91
N SER A 585 12.67 44.43 1.80
CA SER A 585 11.69 44.46 0.72
C SER A 585 10.95 45.80 0.62
N LEU A 586 10.55 46.40 1.75
CA LEU A 586 9.88 47.70 1.78
C LEU A 586 10.77 48.88 1.36
N GLN A 587 12.09 48.71 1.31
CA GLN A 587 12.99 49.73 0.75
C GLN A 587 12.84 49.83 -0.77
N THR A 588 12.45 48.72 -1.42
CA THR A 588 12.24 48.67 -2.87
C THR A 588 10.80 49.04 -3.24
N ASP A 589 9.82 48.54 -2.48
CA ASP A 589 8.41 48.90 -2.63
C ASP A 589 7.78 49.18 -1.27
N SER A 590 7.66 50.46 -0.93
CA SER A 590 7.12 50.91 0.36
C SER A 590 5.59 50.73 0.49
N GLY A 591 4.89 50.45 -0.60
CA GLY A 591 3.43 50.35 -0.68
C GLY A 591 2.88 48.93 -0.68
N ASP A 592 3.73 47.91 -0.63
CA ASP A 592 3.32 46.50 -0.68
C ASP A 592 2.49 46.12 0.56
N THR A 593 1.17 46.02 0.40
CA THR A 593 0.22 45.73 1.47
C THR A 593 0.42 44.35 2.10
N GLN A 594 0.82 43.36 1.31
CA GLN A 594 1.13 42.01 1.80
C GLN A 594 2.36 42.05 2.72
N VAL A 595 3.42 42.76 2.31
CA VAL A 595 4.63 42.90 3.13
C VAL A 595 4.33 43.68 4.40
N LEU A 596 3.52 44.75 4.32
CA LEU A 596 3.09 45.51 5.50
C LEU A 596 2.27 44.67 6.48
N TYR A 597 1.33 43.85 5.99
CA TYR A 597 0.55 42.92 6.80
C TYR A 597 1.45 41.85 7.46
N ASN A 598 2.33 41.21 6.67
CA ASN A 598 3.25 40.19 7.17
C ASN A 598 4.20 40.76 8.22
N LEU A 599 4.70 41.98 8.01
CA LEU A 599 5.57 42.65 8.95
C LEU A 599 4.82 43.04 10.24
N ALA A 600 3.57 43.48 10.13
CA ALA A 600 2.70 43.71 11.29
C ALA A 600 2.50 42.42 12.11
N ALA A 601 2.26 41.30 11.43
CA ALA A 601 2.13 39.99 12.07
C ALA A 601 3.44 39.56 12.75
N ALA A 602 4.60 39.77 12.12
CA ALA A 602 5.91 39.46 12.70
C ALA A 602 6.17 40.26 14.00
N TYR A 603 5.90 41.57 13.97
CA TYR A 603 6.01 42.42 15.16
C TYR A 603 5.02 42.03 16.26
N PHE A 604 3.79 41.68 15.88
CA PHE A 604 2.78 41.20 16.84
C PHE A 604 3.27 39.94 17.58
N GLN A 605 3.85 38.96 16.88
CA GLN A 605 4.41 37.75 17.49
C GLN A 605 5.63 38.03 18.38
N LYS A 606 6.35 39.13 18.12
CA LYS A 606 7.45 39.63 18.96
C LYS A 606 6.97 40.50 20.13
N ASN A 607 5.67 40.66 20.31
CA ASN A 607 5.04 41.56 21.28
C ASN A 607 5.38 43.05 21.08
N ASP A 608 5.85 43.46 19.90
CA ASP A 608 6.02 44.87 19.55
C ASP A 608 4.71 45.42 18.96
N PHE A 609 3.73 45.61 19.84
CA PHE A 609 2.38 46.02 19.44
C PHE A 609 2.35 47.40 18.80
N LYS A 610 3.25 48.31 19.19
CA LYS A 610 3.35 49.65 18.62
C LYS A 610 3.83 49.60 17.16
N ALA A 611 4.89 48.84 16.88
CA ALA A 611 5.36 48.66 15.52
C ALA A 611 4.32 47.92 14.67
N ALA A 612 3.71 46.86 15.22
CA ALA A 612 2.65 46.12 14.56
C ALA A 612 1.45 47.00 14.18
N LEU A 613 0.97 47.82 15.12
CA LEU A 613 -0.15 48.74 14.88
C LEU A 613 0.20 49.82 13.84
N ASN A 614 1.44 50.31 13.81
CA ASN A 614 1.89 51.22 12.76
C ASN A 614 1.79 50.57 11.37
N LYS A 615 2.30 49.35 11.23
CA LYS A 615 2.31 48.64 9.94
C LYS A 615 0.91 48.23 9.48
N ILE A 616 0.05 47.75 10.38
CA ILE A 616 -1.31 47.36 10.01
C ILE A 616 -2.18 48.57 9.61
N ASN A 617 -1.98 49.73 10.24
CA ASN A 617 -2.66 50.96 9.82
C ASN A 617 -2.21 51.41 8.43
N LYS A 618 -0.92 51.30 8.11
CA LYS A 618 -0.42 51.58 6.75
C LYS A 618 -1.02 50.61 5.72
N CYS A 619 -1.08 49.32 6.04
CA CYS A 619 -1.74 48.33 5.19
C CYS A 619 -3.20 48.71 4.89
N LEU A 620 -3.99 49.02 5.93
CA LEU A 620 -5.41 49.35 5.80
C LEU A 620 -5.66 50.74 5.16
N ASN A 621 -4.68 51.65 5.20
CA ASN A 621 -4.78 52.91 4.47
C ASN A 621 -4.66 52.72 2.94
N ILE A 622 -3.93 51.69 2.50
CA ILE A 622 -3.74 51.37 1.08
C ILE A 622 -4.84 50.43 0.59
N ASP A 623 -5.11 49.36 1.34
CA ASP A 623 -6.20 48.42 1.08
C ASP A 623 -7.07 48.24 2.34
N PRO A 624 -8.17 49.01 2.46
CA PRO A 624 -9.08 48.93 3.61
C PRO A 624 -9.73 47.56 3.83
N ASN A 625 -9.79 46.73 2.77
CA ASN A 625 -10.45 45.42 2.78
C ASN A 625 -9.45 44.26 2.78
N TYR A 626 -8.17 44.53 3.06
CA TYR A 626 -7.12 43.51 3.03
C TYR A 626 -7.48 42.33 3.96
N PRO A 627 -7.48 41.07 3.47
CA PRO A 627 -7.90 39.90 4.25
C PRO A 627 -7.15 39.77 5.57
N GLY A 628 -7.90 39.64 6.67
CA GLY A 628 -7.32 39.44 8.01
C GLY A 628 -6.78 40.70 8.69
N ALA A 629 -6.53 41.80 7.98
CA ALA A 629 -5.93 43.01 8.56
C ALA A 629 -6.83 43.66 9.63
N ASN A 630 -8.14 43.76 9.37
CA ASN A 630 -9.09 44.29 10.35
C ASN A 630 -9.21 43.40 11.61
N ASN A 631 -9.03 42.08 11.47
CA ASN A 631 -9.01 41.18 12.63
C ASN A 631 -7.74 41.39 13.46
N LEU A 632 -6.57 41.45 12.81
CA LEU A 632 -5.30 41.70 13.48
C LEU A 632 -5.28 43.06 14.18
N LYS A 633 -5.81 44.12 13.55
CA LYS A 633 -5.96 45.44 14.17
C LYS A 633 -6.84 45.40 15.42
N ARG A 634 -7.96 44.67 15.39
CA ARG A 634 -8.81 44.49 16.58
C ARG A 634 -8.07 43.79 17.72
N GLN A 635 -7.30 42.75 17.42
CA GLN A 635 -6.47 42.05 18.42
C GLN A 635 -5.39 42.98 19.01
N LEU A 636 -4.72 43.77 18.17
CA LEU A 636 -3.71 44.75 18.60
C LEU A 636 -4.29 45.80 19.54
N ASN A 637 -5.45 46.37 19.21
CA ASN A 637 -6.12 47.37 20.06
C ASN A 637 -6.58 46.80 21.41
N GLN A 638 -6.84 45.50 21.51
CA GLN A 638 -7.18 44.85 22.78
C GLN A 638 -5.96 44.65 23.69
N GLN A 639 -4.76 44.50 23.10
CA GLN A 639 -3.52 44.37 23.85
C GLN A 639 -2.94 45.73 24.25
N ASP A 640 -3.17 46.78 23.45
CA ASP A 640 -2.74 48.16 23.75
C ASP A 640 -3.56 48.83 24.87
N ASN A 641 -4.73 48.25 25.21
CA ASN A 641 -5.62 48.69 26.30
C ASN A 641 -5.45 47.85 27.60
N LYS A 642 -4.45 46.98 27.66
CA LYS A 642 -4.04 46.23 28.86
C LYS A 642 -2.67 46.73 29.31
#